data_AF-A0A2E3FNJ7-F1
#
_entry.id   AF-A0A2E3FNJ7-F1
#
_cell.length_a   1.000
_cell.length_b   1.000
_cell.length_c   1.000
_cell.angle_alpha   90.00
_cell.angle_beta   90.00
_cell.angle_gamma   90.00
#
_symmetry.space_group_name_H-M   'P 1'
#
loop_
_entity.id
_entity.type
_entity.pdbx_description
1 polymer ?
#
loop_
_entity_poly.entity_id
_entity_poly.type
_entity_poly.pdbx_seq_one_letter_code
_entity_poly.pdbx_strand_id
1 'polypeptide(L)'
;MPGAAEMQIHDPLLGVDVERLEREMENYQEWMDQRTEEAYNIASQARAKGLDHSLEVEIPRASDLASRTEKLLVQYLEGAKVADDIRQLLAEFDRETTAIKMATMVSKRFRENGYDLQKSIDVGLRVGLAILTEAVLVAPLEGISEVKLLANVDGTQFLSVNFAGPIRAAGGTAQALAVLIADMIRRELNVDAYKPTDGEVERVKEEFGLYRGGLQYRPPPEEVDTIVRACPVMINGEGDQDIECAGYGRVRNIEGARIRGGVLLVIGEGLCLKAPKVQRHTERLNVPGWDFISTFANKNKEKTKDEKSNKFKSRKVPRISKFMDDIIAGRPVFGAPLEPGGFRLRYGRARTSGLAAASCNAASMAAMNDFIAVGTQMKIERPGKACAITPCDIAEGPWVILRDGTFKQFNTEDAYRKEENEIKMIWDNGEIVLGYGEFMENNKNLVPSGYNHDWWAADLLDGLDSEQAVEDFCRIMVIEKATLPDGIPGLPLNQYEDMHRRFKIRRDWRDFLIAQKPNWDSCKEIAVRFSTSLPPPHNPWWLDLPIEWLPALIQAIETATVRDGNLTFIDGVKGWNAQLMDELRPESEVVLDSENLPGPSIPIEDGIFTDIPPMYWVLRMHGIVKGSALVLGLGHHHDGDDLVITTGWQALLEGLGFSLNGRAPIKIENSEQIFRDRIDSLRKASKILEDEILRKGDLEKKRSAVRIAAETNARQRGCGIAETDRIGNDAAREVADPGPKNPEEYLRSQMLEDDHQVDGIISQIRQISRLRWEHSAPVRIGCRMGRPEKSAPREKPTVHSLFPIALSGGNQRLISNAADQKDLRVQMGIRFCSVCGKKSPMINCHHRKLDSHGEGKPGEVCGGRTELRISTENENSRRRGELQTIRLDNLLEDAR
;
A
#
# COMPACT_ATOMS: atom_id res chain seq x y z
N MET A 1 18.94 -23.94 -21.00
CA MET A 1 19.75 -22.86 -20.43
C MET A 1 19.75 -21.76 -21.47
N PRO A 2 19.25 -20.55 -21.18
CA PRO A 2 19.33 -19.44 -22.13
C PRO A 2 20.81 -19.14 -22.45
N GLY A 3 21.09 -18.76 -23.70
CA GLY A 3 22.46 -18.53 -24.17
C GLY A 3 23.10 -17.31 -23.50
N ALA A 4 24.43 -17.24 -23.44
CA ALA A 4 25.16 -16.12 -22.79
C ALA A 4 24.75 -14.72 -23.31
N ALA A 5 24.27 -14.62 -24.57
CA ALA A 5 23.73 -13.40 -25.15
C ALA A 5 22.34 -13.01 -24.59
N GLU A 6 21.48 -13.97 -24.22
CA GLU A 6 20.18 -13.69 -23.58
C GLU A 6 20.33 -13.20 -22.14
N MET A 7 21.36 -13.69 -21.43
CA MET A 7 21.67 -13.22 -20.07
C MET A 7 22.10 -11.74 -20.01
N GLN A 8 22.74 -11.22 -21.06
CA GLN A 8 23.19 -9.82 -21.10
C GLN A 8 22.06 -8.81 -21.34
N ILE A 9 20.97 -9.19 -22.03
CA ILE A 9 19.84 -8.29 -22.37
C ILE A 9 19.11 -7.78 -21.13
N HIS A 10 19.14 -8.57 -20.05
CA HIS A 10 18.46 -8.27 -18.80
C HIS A 10 19.40 -7.67 -17.74
N ASP A 11 20.62 -7.29 -18.11
CA ASP A 11 21.52 -6.60 -17.21
C ASP A 11 20.98 -5.19 -16.90
N PRO A 12 20.62 -4.89 -15.63
CA PRO A 12 20.08 -3.59 -15.25
C PRO A 12 21.07 -2.43 -15.39
N LEU A 13 22.36 -2.72 -15.60
CA LEU A 13 23.42 -1.71 -15.78
C LEU A 13 23.61 -1.31 -17.24
N LEU A 14 22.89 -1.92 -18.19
CA LEU A 14 22.98 -1.54 -19.60
C LEU A 14 22.59 -0.08 -19.82
N GLY A 15 23.42 0.60 -20.63
CA GLY A 15 23.25 2.03 -20.94
C GLY A 15 23.60 3.00 -19.80
N VAL A 16 24.00 2.47 -18.64
CA VAL A 16 24.44 3.27 -17.47
C VAL A 16 25.94 3.47 -17.52
N ASP A 17 26.39 4.70 -17.29
CA ASP A 17 27.81 5.05 -17.16
C ASP A 17 28.24 4.85 -15.69
N VAL A 18 28.57 3.61 -15.37
CA VAL A 18 28.84 3.18 -13.98
C VAL A 18 30.06 3.91 -13.41
N GLU A 19 31.16 3.99 -14.16
CA GLU A 19 32.38 4.67 -13.70
C GLU A 19 32.14 6.15 -13.36
N ARG A 20 31.40 6.87 -14.22
CA ARG A 20 31.06 8.26 -13.94
C ARG A 20 30.19 8.37 -12.68
N LEU A 21 29.15 7.53 -12.57
CA LEU A 21 28.22 7.58 -11.44
C LEU A 21 28.87 7.18 -10.11
N GLU A 22 29.75 6.18 -10.11
CA GLU A 22 30.55 5.80 -8.93
C GLU A 22 31.44 6.95 -8.49
N ARG A 23 32.17 7.58 -9.41
CA ARG A 23 32.99 8.76 -9.10
C ARG A 23 32.16 9.94 -8.59
N GLU A 24 30.99 10.20 -9.18
CA GLU A 24 30.07 11.24 -8.70
C GLU A 24 29.55 10.92 -7.28
N MET A 25 29.25 9.65 -7.01
CA MET A 25 28.81 9.19 -5.69
C MET A 25 29.93 9.30 -4.64
N GLU A 26 31.15 8.92 -4.98
CA GLU A 26 32.33 9.08 -4.11
C GLU A 26 32.59 10.56 -3.79
N ASN A 27 32.62 11.43 -4.80
CA ASN A 27 32.79 12.87 -4.60
C ASN A 27 31.69 13.46 -3.70
N TYR A 28 30.44 13.01 -3.89
CA TYR A 28 29.33 13.43 -3.05
C TYR A 28 29.47 12.95 -1.61
N GLN A 29 29.89 11.70 -1.41
CA GLN A 29 30.12 11.13 -0.09
C GLN A 29 31.26 11.85 0.64
N GLU A 30 32.38 12.12 -0.03
CA GLU A 30 33.49 12.90 0.52
C GLU A 30 33.05 14.30 0.92
N TRP A 31 32.26 14.96 0.07
CA TRP A 31 31.70 16.27 0.38
C TRP A 31 30.81 16.23 1.64
N MET A 32 29.92 15.25 1.75
CA MET A 32 29.07 15.07 2.93
C MET A 32 29.90 14.77 4.19
N ASP A 33 30.94 13.95 4.09
CA ASP A 33 31.79 13.59 5.22
C ASP A 33 32.62 14.78 5.73
N GLN A 34 33.16 15.60 4.82
CA GLN A 34 33.87 16.82 5.18
C GLN A 34 32.95 17.82 5.88
N ARG A 35 31.76 18.08 5.34
CA ARG A 35 30.77 18.98 5.97
C ARG A 35 30.28 18.48 7.32
N THR A 36 30.13 17.16 7.45
CA THR A 36 29.78 16.54 8.73
C THR A 36 30.91 16.71 9.74
N GLU A 37 32.17 16.51 9.33
CA GLU A 37 33.33 16.70 10.19
C GLU A 37 33.49 18.16 10.65
N GLU A 38 33.26 19.14 9.77
CA GLU A 38 33.18 20.56 10.12
C GLU A 38 32.15 20.81 11.24
N ALA A 39 30.94 20.24 11.11
CA ALA A 39 29.90 20.38 12.11
C ALA A 39 30.27 19.69 13.45
N TYR A 40 30.88 18.51 13.41
CA TYR A 40 31.35 17.80 14.61
C TYR A 40 32.47 18.55 15.33
N ASN A 41 33.39 19.18 14.59
CA ASN A 41 34.43 20.02 15.18
C ASN A 41 33.84 21.21 15.94
N ILE A 42 32.87 21.90 15.34
CA ILE A 42 32.15 23.01 16.01
C ILE A 42 31.42 22.50 17.27
N ALA A 43 30.69 21.39 17.14
CA ALA A 43 29.94 20.81 18.25
C ALA A 43 30.87 20.33 19.39
N SER A 44 32.01 19.75 19.06
CA SER A 44 33.00 19.28 20.03
C SER A 44 33.63 20.43 20.79
N GLN A 45 33.99 21.52 20.10
CA GLN A 45 34.46 22.75 20.74
C GLN A 45 33.39 23.37 21.66
N ALA A 46 32.12 23.33 21.26
CA ALA A 46 31.01 23.80 22.09
C ALA A 46 30.82 22.93 23.34
N ARG A 47 30.77 21.59 23.19
CA ARG A 47 30.59 20.63 24.29
C ARG A 47 31.76 20.66 25.28
N ALA A 48 32.99 20.86 24.80
CA ALA A 48 34.18 21.01 25.63
C ALA A 48 34.12 22.20 26.61
N LYS A 49 33.28 23.22 26.35
CA LYS A 49 33.03 24.32 27.29
C LYS A 49 32.30 23.87 28.57
N GLY A 50 31.77 22.65 28.60
CA GLY A 50 31.14 22.06 29.79
C GLY A 50 29.79 22.66 30.17
N LEU A 51 29.13 23.37 29.25
CA LEU A 51 27.83 24.00 29.45
C LEU A 51 26.66 23.01 29.33
N ASP A 52 26.90 21.82 28.77
CA ASP A 52 25.94 20.74 28.57
C ASP A 52 26.21 19.54 29.50
N HIS A 53 25.28 18.57 29.50
CA HIS A 53 25.36 17.37 30.34
C HIS A 53 26.59 16.50 30.05
N SER A 54 27.00 16.41 28.78
CA SER A 54 28.20 15.71 28.31
C SER A 54 29.26 16.70 27.81
N LEU A 55 30.54 16.33 27.97
CA LEU A 55 31.68 17.05 27.35
C LEU A 55 31.93 16.66 25.90
N GLU A 56 31.31 15.58 25.46
CA GLU A 56 31.47 15.02 24.13
C GLU A 56 30.13 15.09 23.39
N VAL A 57 30.21 15.04 22.06
CA VAL A 57 29.02 14.99 21.22
C VAL A 57 28.29 13.67 21.45
N GLU A 58 27.04 13.74 21.93
CA GLU A 58 26.26 12.56 22.35
C GLU A 58 25.65 11.78 21.17
N ILE A 59 25.67 12.34 19.97
CA ILE A 59 25.23 11.66 18.74
C ILE A 59 26.48 11.14 18.06
N PRO A 60 26.71 9.81 18.00
CA PRO A 60 27.92 9.26 17.39
C PRO A 60 27.75 9.08 15.87
N ARG A 61 28.82 9.31 15.09
CA ARG A 61 28.85 9.01 13.64
C ARG A 61 28.79 7.51 13.39
N ALA A 62 28.12 7.04 12.35
CA ALA A 62 28.22 5.65 11.91
C ALA A 62 28.22 5.62 10.38
N SER A 63 29.13 4.87 9.78
CA SER A 63 29.27 4.77 8.32
C SER A 63 28.25 3.81 7.71
N ASP A 64 27.89 2.75 8.42
CA ASP A 64 27.08 1.65 7.90
C ASP A 64 26.18 1.03 8.98
N LEU A 65 25.35 0.07 8.56
CA LEU A 65 24.46 -0.70 9.44
C LEU A 65 25.23 -1.37 10.59
N ALA A 66 26.39 -1.95 10.28
CA ALA A 66 27.24 -2.64 11.24
C ALA A 66 27.71 -1.68 12.36
N SER A 67 28.25 -0.52 11.97
CA SER A 67 28.69 0.52 12.90
C SER A 67 27.51 1.12 13.68
N ARG A 68 26.36 1.31 13.04
CA ARG A 68 25.14 1.78 13.74
C ARG A 68 24.70 0.79 14.80
N THR A 69 24.73 -0.51 14.50
CA THR A 69 24.33 -1.57 15.43
C THR A 69 25.24 -1.62 16.65
N GLU A 70 26.56 -1.58 16.43
CA GLU A 70 27.54 -1.55 17.50
C GLU A 70 27.38 -0.29 18.37
N LYS A 71 27.25 0.89 17.74
CA LYS A 71 27.10 2.17 18.44
C LYS A 71 25.77 2.32 19.18
N LEU A 72 24.70 1.76 18.66
CA LEU A 72 23.38 1.74 19.31
C LEU A 72 23.40 0.88 20.58
N LEU A 73 24.15 -0.22 20.57
CA LEU A 73 24.17 -1.22 21.64
C LEU A 73 25.43 -1.17 22.52
N VAL A 74 26.20 -0.08 22.50
CA VAL A 74 27.47 0.05 23.26
C VAL A 74 27.32 -0.34 24.73
N GLN A 75 26.22 0.08 25.38
CA GLN A 75 25.95 -0.22 26.79
C GLN A 75 25.70 -1.70 27.07
N TYR A 76 25.22 -2.46 26.07
CA TYR A 76 24.91 -3.88 26.18
C TYR A 76 26.08 -4.76 25.75
N LEU A 77 26.89 -4.29 24.79
CA LEU A 77 27.99 -5.06 24.21
C LEU A 77 29.24 -5.11 25.10
N GLU A 78 29.39 -4.23 26.09
CA GLU A 78 30.54 -4.19 27.02
C GLU A 78 31.92 -4.25 26.32
N GLY A 79 32.02 -3.60 25.15
CA GLY A 79 33.24 -3.56 24.35
C GLY A 79 33.40 -4.71 23.34
N ALA A 80 32.41 -5.62 23.22
CA ALA A 80 32.38 -6.62 22.16
C ALA A 80 32.23 -5.95 20.78
N LYS A 81 33.22 -6.16 19.93
CA LYS A 81 33.21 -5.72 18.53
C LYS A 81 32.36 -6.69 17.71
N VAL A 82 31.30 -6.16 17.11
CA VAL A 82 30.32 -6.93 16.32
C VAL A 82 30.21 -6.40 14.89
N ALA A 83 30.71 -5.19 14.62
CA ALA A 83 30.57 -4.57 13.31
C ALA A 83 31.22 -5.38 12.17
N ASP A 84 32.45 -5.87 12.36
CA ASP A 84 33.17 -6.61 11.31
C ASP A 84 32.50 -7.95 10.98
N ASP A 85 32.03 -8.67 12.00
CA ASP A 85 31.27 -9.92 11.84
C ASP A 85 29.97 -9.69 11.06
N ILE A 86 29.26 -8.58 11.34
CA ILE A 86 28.05 -8.20 10.61
C ILE A 86 28.36 -7.93 9.13
N ARG A 87 29.46 -7.21 8.83
CA ARG A 87 29.85 -6.93 7.42
C ARG A 87 30.15 -8.21 6.66
N GLN A 88 30.88 -9.14 7.29
CA GLN A 88 31.22 -10.41 6.67
C GLN A 88 29.97 -11.23 6.36
N LEU A 89 29.01 -11.29 7.30
CA LEU A 89 27.77 -12.04 7.09
C LEU A 89 26.84 -11.37 6.06
N LEU A 90 26.75 -10.04 6.03
CA LEU A 90 25.93 -9.32 5.04
C LEU A 90 26.44 -9.45 3.60
N ALA A 91 27.73 -9.73 3.42
CA ALA A 91 28.29 -9.98 2.09
C ALA A 91 27.84 -11.34 1.51
N GLU A 92 27.49 -12.31 2.37
CA GLU A 92 27.12 -13.66 1.98
C GLU A 92 25.60 -13.93 2.07
N PHE A 93 24.93 -13.31 3.05
CA PHE A 93 23.53 -13.58 3.37
C PHE A 93 22.67 -12.31 3.34
N ASP A 94 21.37 -12.50 3.12
CA ASP A 94 20.42 -11.40 3.27
C ASP A 94 20.29 -10.94 4.73
N ARG A 95 19.71 -9.74 4.91
CA ARG A 95 19.63 -9.06 6.22
C ARG A 95 18.94 -9.92 7.28
N GLU A 96 17.83 -10.57 6.95
CA GLU A 96 17.04 -11.36 7.88
C GLU A 96 17.82 -12.61 8.35
N THR A 97 18.51 -13.29 7.44
CA THR A 97 19.35 -14.44 7.79
C THR A 97 20.57 -14.00 8.59
N THR A 98 21.18 -12.87 8.21
CA THR A 98 22.31 -12.28 8.94
C THR A 98 21.92 -11.92 10.38
N ALA A 99 20.73 -11.33 10.58
CA ALA A 99 20.23 -11.00 11.91
C ALA A 99 20.12 -12.24 12.81
N ILE A 100 19.58 -13.35 12.28
CA ILE A 100 19.41 -14.59 13.04
C ILE A 100 20.78 -15.20 13.37
N LYS A 101 21.67 -15.33 12.39
CA LYS A 101 23.01 -15.93 12.59
C LYS A 101 23.87 -15.10 13.54
N MET A 102 23.83 -13.78 13.39
CA MET A 102 24.61 -12.88 14.25
C MET A 102 24.09 -12.93 15.68
N ALA A 103 22.77 -12.99 15.87
CA ALA A 103 22.17 -13.10 17.19
C ALA A 103 22.63 -14.38 17.93
N THR A 104 22.60 -15.54 17.28
CA THR A 104 23.10 -16.79 17.89
C THR A 104 24.60 -16.77 18.12
N MET A 105 25.39 -16.24 17.17
CA MET A 105 26.84 -16.13 17.31
C MET A 105 27.24 -15.25 18.49
N VAL A 106 26.63 -14.06 18.63
CA VAL A 106 26.89 -13.14 19.75
C VAL A 106 26.47 -13.75 21.07
N SER A 107 25.28 -14.36 21.14
CA SER A 107 24.82 -15.04 22.36
C SER A 107 25.77 -16.14 22.81
N LYS A 108 26.27 -16.96 21.87
CA LYS A 108 27.24 -18.02 22.17
C LYS A 108 28.57 -17.47 22.66
N ARG A 109 29.11 -16.45 21.98
CA ARG A 109 30.35 -15.78 22.37
C ARG A 109 30.27 -15.17 23.77
N PHE A 110 29.16 -14.54 24.11
CA PHE A 110 28.94 -14.01 25.47
C PHE A 110 28.90 -15.14 26.51
N ARG A 111 28.26 -16.26 26.17
CA ARG A 111 28.22 -17.42 27.06
C ARG A 111 29.61 -18.01 27.30
N GLU A 112 30.41 -18.14 26.25
CA GLU A 112 31.80 -18.63 26.31
C GLU A 112 32.73 -17.69 27.09
N ASN A 113 32.47 -16.38 27.03
CA ASN A 113 33.19 -15.35 27.80
C ASN A 113 32.80 -15.29 29.29
N GLY A 114 31.96 -16.21 29.77
CA GLY A 114 31.61 -16.34 31.19
C GLY A 114 30.44 -15.47 31.65
N TYR A 115 29.69 -14.86 30.75
CA TYR A 115 28.47 -14.11 31.12
C TYR A 115 27.31 -15.03 31.48
N ASP A 116 26.39 -14.50 32.29
CA ASP A 116 25.14 -15.19 32.62
C ASP A 116 24.31 -15.50 31.36
N LEU A 117 23.55 -16.59 31.43
CA LEU A 117 22.70 -17.07 30.36
C LEU A 117 21.64 -16.03 29.97
N GLN A 118 21.01 -15.39 30.96
CA GLN A 118 20.01 -14.35 30.73
C GLN A 118 20.60 -13.16 29.94
N LYS A 119 21.78 -12.69 30.36
CA LYS A 119 22.50 -11.59 29.69
C LYS A 119 22.92 -11.97 28.26
N SER A 120 23.42 -13.17 28.08
CA SER A 120 23.86 -13.68 26.77
C SER A 120 22.70 -13.71 25.76
N ILE A 121 21.50 -14.08 26.20
CA ILE A 121 20.30 -14.09 25.37
C ILE A 121 19.82 -12.65 25.08
N ASP A 122 19.76 -11.78 26.09
CA ASP A 122 19.31 -10.39 25.92
C ASP A 122 20.18 -9.65 24.90
N VAL A 123 21.51 -9.74 25.00
CA VAL A 123 22.43 -9.07 24.07
C VAL A 123 22.26 -9.59 22.64
N GLY A 124 22.22 -10.91 22.43
CA GLY A 124 22.05 -11.47 21.09
C GLY A 124 20.70 -11.12 20.46
N LEU A 125 19.63 -11.14 21.26
CA LEU A 125 18.29 -10.73 20.80
C LEU A 125 18.27 -9.26 20.37
N ARG A 126 18.90 -8.37 21.15
CA ARG A 126 19.02 -6.94 20.81
C ARG A 126 19.84 -6.71 19.55
N VAL A 127 20.96 -7.43 19.37
CA VAL A 127 21.77 -7.36 18.14
C VAL A 127 20.97 -7.81 16.92
N GLY A 128 20.29 -8.96 17.01
CA GLY A 128 19.44 -9.45 15.93
C GLY A 128 18.33 -8.46 15.57
N LEU A 129 17.63 -7.93 16.58
CA LEU A 129 16.58 -6.93 16.35
C LEU A 129 17.13 -5.61 15.80
N ALA A 130 18.31 -5.17 16.23
CA ALA A 130 18.97 -3.98 15.69
C ALA A 130 19.30 -4.14 14.20
N ILE A 131 19.83 -5.30 13.78
CA ILE A 131 20.09 -5.58 12.36
C ILE A 131 18.79 -5.55 11.55
N LEU A 132 17.71 -6.17 12.05
CA LEU A 132 16.40 -6.18 11.38
C LEU A 132 15.76 -4.80 11.25
N THR A 133 16.02 -3.91 12.22
CA THR A 133 15.48 -2.55 12.27
C THR A 133 16.47 -1.50 11.75
N GLU A 134 17.51 -1.97 11.06
CA GLU A 134 18.61 -1.17 10.49
C GLU A 134 19.37 -0.29 11.49
N ALA A 135 19.20 -0.58 12.79
CA ALA A 135 19.65 0.22 13.92
C ALA A 135 19.16 1.68 13.85
N VAL A 136 18.01 1.92 13.22
CA VAL A 136 17.36 3.24 13.12
C VAL A 136 16.24 3.40 14.14
N LEU A 137 15.63 2.30 14.57
CA LEU A 137 14.47 2.31 15.45
C LEU A 137 14.88 2.10 16.91
N VAL A 138 14.07 2.62 17.83
CA VAL A 138 14.26 2.45 19.28
C VAL A 138 13.89 1.04 19.78
N ALA A 139 13.29 0.20 18.93
CA ALA A 139 12.79 -1.12 19.30
C ALA A 139 13.84 -2.05 19.96
N PRO A 140 15.12 -2.09 19.55
CA PRO A 140 16.16 -2.88 20.23
C PRO A 140 16.49 -2.38 21.64
N LEU A 141 16.21 -1.11 21.94
CA LEU A 141 16.48 -0.50 23.24
C LEU A 141 15.24 -0.56 24.15
N GLU A 142 14.13 -0.02 23.66
CA GLU A 142 12.89 0.19 24.43
C GLU A 142 11.79 -0.83 24.13
N GLY A 143 11.86 -1.54 23.01
CA GLY A 143 10.85 -2.52 22.62
C GLY A 143 10.97 -3.85 23.38
N ILE A 144 12.17 -4.18 23.86
CA ILE A 144 12.45 -5.32 24.73
C ILE A 144 12.80 -4.77 26.12
N SER A 145 11.88 -4.92 27.07
CA SER A 145 12.07 -4.48 28.45
C SER A 145 13.15 -5.30 29.14
N GLU A 146 12.99 -6.63 29.08
CA GLU A 146 13.88 -7.61 29.71
C GLU A 146 13.67 -9.00 29.11
N VAL A 147 14.66 -9.87 29.32
CA VAL A 147 14.58 -11.30 29.03
C VAL A 147 14.66 -12.05 30.34
N LYS A 148 13.78 -13.03 30.57
CA LYS A 148 13.72 -13.85 31.80
C LYS A 148 13.79 -15.34 31.46
N LEU A 149 14.43 -16.11 32.34
CA LEU A 149 14.38 -17.57 32.33
C LEU A 149 13.40 -18.03 33.41
N LEU A 150 12.30 -18.63 33.00
CA LEU A 150 11.23 -19.10 33.87
C LEU A 150 11.17 -20.63 33.86
N ALA A 151 10.40 -21.22 34.77
CA ALA A 151 10.29 -22.67 34.90
C ALA A 151 8.91 -23.19 34.48
N ASN A 152 8.90 -24.20 33.62
CA ASN A 152 7.72 -24.96 33.23
C ASN A 152 7.14 -25.73 34.44
N VAL A 153 5.98 -26.37 34.25
CA VAL A 153 5.35 -27.21 35.29
C VAL A 153 6.19 -28.44 35.62
N ASP A 154 6.90 -28.99 34.64
CA ASP A 154 7.82 -30.13 34.79
C ASP A 154 9.20 -29.72 35.36
N GLY A 155 9.40 -28.43 35.65
CA GLY A 155 10.64 -27.91 36.21
C GLY A 155 11.72 -27.56 35.18
N THR A 156 11.50 -27.78 33.88
CA THR A 156 12.48 -27.35 32.86
C THR A 156 12.46 -25.83 32.69
N GLN A 157 13.62 -25.24 32.39
CA GLN A 157 13.73 -23.80 32.17
C GLN A 157 13.40 -23.45 30.71
N PHE A 158 12.61 -22.38 30.53
CA PHE A 158 12.24 -21.85 29.22
C PHE A 158 12.48 -20.34 29.13
N LEU A 159 12.52 -19.84 27.90
CA LEU A 159 12.74 -18.42 27.61
C LEU A 159 11.45 -17.61 27.61
N SER A 160 11.41 -16.51 28.37
CA SER A 160 10.36 -15.50 28.37
C SER A 160 10.93 -14.14 27.94
N VAL A 161 10.31 -13.49 26.96
CA VAL A 161 10.73 -12.18 26.45
C VAL A 161 9.67 -11.15 26.77
N ASN A 162 10.03 -10.11 27.52
CA ASN A 162 9.14 -9.03 27.91
C ASN A 162 9.17 -7.90 26.87
N PHE A 163 8.12 -7.81 26.07
CA PHE A 163 7.92 -6.75 25.09
C PHE A 163 7.15 -5.57 25.67
N ALA A 164 7.57 -4.35 25.33
CA ALA A 164 6.89 -3.11 25.68
C ALA A 164 6.18 -2.48 24.46
N GLY A 165 5.24 -1.57 24.71
CA GLY A 165 4.51 -0.83 23.66
C GLY A 165 5.37 -0.23 22.53
N PRO A 166 6.58 0.34 22.79
CA PRO A 166 7.47 0.84 21.75
C PRO A 166 7.89 -0.19 20.69
N ILE A 167 7.72 -1.50 20.93
CA ILE A 167 7.94 -2.56 19.93
C ILE A 167 7.08 -2.36 18.68
N ARG A 168 5.97 -1.60 18.76
CA ARG A 168 5.14 -1.26 17.61
C ARG A 168 5.93 -0.55 16.51
N ALA A 169 6.92 0.26 16.88
CA ALA A 169 7.75 1.01 15.94
C ALA A 169 8.56 0.10 15.02
N ALA A 170 8.95 -1.10 15.48
CA ALA A 170 9.67 -2.10 14.69
C ALA A 170 8.87 -2.61 13.48
N GLY A 171 7.54 -2.53 13.55
CA GLY A 171 6.62 -3.14 12.60
C GLY A 171 6.42 -4.65 12.83
N GLY A 172 5.31 -5.18 12.32
CA GLY A 172 4.89 -6.57 12.56
C GLY A 172 5.90 -7.64 12.11
N THR A 173 6.64 -7.40 11.02
CA THR A 173 7.62 -8.39 10.56
C THR A 173 8.81 -8.50 11.51
N ALA A 174 9.36 -7.37 11.99
CA ALA A 174 10.44 -7.40 12.97
C ALA A 174 9.98 -7.95 14.32
N GLN A 175 8.73 -7.67 14.74
CA GLN A 175 8.12 -8.29 15.93
C GLN A 175 8.11 -9.81 15.85
N ALA A 176 7.63 -10.37 14.74
CA ALA A 176 7.58 -11.82 14.55
C ALA A 176 8.99 -12.44 14.47
N LEU A 177 9.91 -11.79 13.75
CA LEU A 177 11.29 -12.25 13.65
C LEU A 177 12.05 -12.15 14.98
N ALA A 178 11.72 -11.22 15.86
CA ALA A 178 12.28 -11.18 17.21
C ALA A 178 11.95 -12.45 18.01
N VAL A 179 10.71 -12.96 17.89
CA VAL A 179 10.31 -14.23 18.50
C VAL A 179 11.07 -15.41 17.89
N LEU A 180 11.26 -15.41 16.56
CA LEU A 180 12.05 -16.43 15.87
C LEU A 180 13.53 -16.41 16.31
N ILE A 181 14.13 -15.22 16.41
CA ILE A 181 15.51 -15.07 16.90
C ILE A 181 15.63 -15.59 18.33
N ALA A 182 14.68 -15.25 19.21
CA ALA A 182 14.65 -15.77 20.57
C ALA A 182 14.58 -17.31 20.60
N ASP A 183 13.78 -17.92 19.73
CA ASP A 183 13.70 -19.38 19.59
C ASP A 183 15.02 -19.99 19.11
N MET A 184 15.70 -19.36 18.17
CA MET A 184 17.01 -19.82 17.67
C MET A 184 18.10 -19.73 18.73
N ILE A 185 18.16 -18.62 19.48
CA ILE A 185 19.14 -18.44 20.57
C ILE A 185 18.92 -19.48 21.67
N ARG A 186 17.66 -19.71 22.10
CA ARG A 186 17.40 -20.68 23.17
C ARG A 186 17.84 -22.09 22.80
N ARG A 187 17.73 -22.47 21.52
CA ARG A 187 18.14 -23.80 21.04
C ARG A 187 19.66 -23.93 21.06
N GLU A 188 20.37 -22.91 20.58
CA GLU A 188 21.83 -22.88 20.60
C GLU A 188 22.40 -22.94 22.03
N LEU A 189 21.70 -22.33 22.99
CA LEU A 189 22.10 -22.32 24.40
C LEU A 189 21.45 -23.43 25.26
N ASN A 190 20.79 -24.41 24.65
CA ASN A 190 20.15 -25.56 25.31
C ASN A 190 19.09 -25.21 26.37
N VAL A 191 18.27 -24.20 26.11
CA VAL A 191 17.08 -23.85 26.92
C VAL A 191 15.83 -24.51 26.32
N ASP A 192 15.03 -25.14 27.18
CA ASP A 192 13.87 -25.93 26.77
C ASP A 192 12.74 -25.03 26.21
N ALA A 193 11.79 -25.65 25.52
CA ALA A 193 10.64 -24.96 24.95
C ALA A 193 9.62 -24.57 26.04
N TYR A 194 8.94 -23.44 25.83
CA TYR A 194 7.82 -23.00 26.63
C TYR A 194 6.64 -23.99 26.51
N LYS A 195 6.09 -24.41 27.66
CA LYS A 195 4.91 -25.29 27.75
C LYS A 195 3.79 -24.54 28.48
N PRO A 196 2.90 -23.83 27.76
CA PRO A 196 1.89 -22.98 28.39
C PRO A 196 0.87 -23.78 29.19
N THR A 197 0.45 -23.21 30.32
CA THR A 197 -0.73 -23.70 31.06
C THR A 197 -2.01 -23.09 30.50
N ASP A 198 -3.16 -23.76 30.70
CA ASP A 198 -4.45 -23.24 30.22
C ASP A 198 -4.77 -21.84 30.77
N GLY A 199 -4.41 -21.57 32.03
CA GLY A 199 -4.59 -20.24 32.62
C GLY A 199 -3.78 -19.13 31.93
N GLU A 200 -2.60 -19.45 31.40
CA GLU A 200 -1.78 -18.50 30.63
C GLU A 200 -2.40 -18.22 29.26
N VAL A 201 -2.94 -19.25 28.60
CA VAL A 201 -3.60 -19.13 27.31
C VAL A 201 -4.90 -18.32 27.42
N GLU A 202 -5.74 -18.63 28.41
CA GLU A 202 -6.99 -17.91 28.66
C GLU A 202 -6.75 -16.45 29.07
N ARG A 203 -5.66 -16.16 29.81
CA ARG A 203 -5.25 -14.78 30.09
C ARG A 203 -5.01 -13.99 28.82
N VAL A 204 -4.30 -14.54 27.83
CA VAL A 204 -4.04 -13.82 26.57
C VAL A 204 -5.35 -13.62 25.78
N LYS A 205 -6.28 -14.59 25.80
CA LYS A 205 -7.62 -14.44 25.18
C LYS A 205 -8.42 -13.31 25.84
N GLU A 206 -8.42 -13.24 27.17
CA GLU A 206 -9.06 -12.16 27.92
C GLU A 206 -8.44 -10.80 27.60
N GLU A 207 -7.10 -10.71 27.55
CA GLU A 207 -6.39 -9.48 27.19
C GLU A 207 -6.79 -9.00 25.79
N PHE A 208 -6.89 -9.87 24.78
CA PHE A 208 -7.37 -9.49 23.44
C PHE A 208 -8.83 -9.00 23.44
N GLY A 209 -9.69 -9.58 24.29
CA GLY A 209 -11.08 -9.16 24.46
C GLY A 209 -11.23 -7.78 25.09
N LEU A 210 -10.40 -7.49 26.10
CA LEU A 210 -10.45 -6.23 26.87
C LEU A 210 -9.64 -5.10 26.21
N TYR A 211 -8.66 -5.40 25.36
CA TYR A 211 -7.81 -4.40 24.75
C TYR A 211 -8.61 -3.44 23.86
N ARG A 212 -8.52 -2.14 24.17
CA ARG A 212 -9.17 -1.07 23.40
C ARG A 212 -8.23 -0.35 22.43
N GLY A 213 -6.94 -0.68 22.45
CA GLY A 213 -6.00 -0.16 21.46
C GLY A 213 -6.33 -0.70 20.06
N GLY A 214 -6.20 0.16 19.05
CA GLY A 214 -6.43 -0.21 17.65
C GLY A 214 -5.34 -1.16 17.15
N LEU A 215 -5.62 -2.46 17.11
CA LEU A 215 -4.76 -3.49 16.50
C LEU A 215 -5.02 -3.55 14.99
N GLN A 216 -3.95 -3.74 14.20
CA GLN A 216 -4.08 -3.97 12.74
C GLN A 216 -4.78 -5.30 12.41
N TYR A 217 -4.65 -6.29 13.30
CA TYR A 217 -5.31 -7.58 13.22
C TYR A 217 -5.64 -8.05 14.63
N ARG A 218 -6.90 -8.42 14.84
CA ARG A 218 -7.37 -8.98 16.09
C ARG A 218 -7.64 -10.47 15.85
N PRO A 219 -6.75 -11.38 16.29
CA PRO A 219 -6.97 -12.81 16.11
C PRO A 219 -8.19 -13.25 16.92
N PRO A 220 -9.05 -14.13 16.36
CA PRO A 220 -10.12 -14.76 17.12
C PRO A 220 -9.53 -15.67 18.23
N PRO A 221 -10.30 -16.00 19.29
CA PRO A 221 -9.80 -16.78 20.42
C PRO A 221 -9.16 -18.12 20.06
N GLU A 222 -9.66 -18.80 19.01
CA GLU A 222 -9.10 -20.05 18.51
C GLU A 222 -7.69 -19.89 17.93
N GLU A 223 -7.44 -18.76 17.24
CA GLU A 223 -6.12 -18.44 16.70
C GLU A 223 -5.14 -18.10 17.82
N VAL A 224 -5.60 -17.37 18.83
CA VAL A 224 -4.82 -17.07 20.04
C VAL A 224 -4.44 -18.35 20.77
N ASP A 225 -5.37 -19.29 20.93
CA ASP A 225 -5.10 -20.58 21.57
C ASP A 225 -3.99 -21.33 20.84
N THR A 226 -4.16 -21.50 19.53
CA THR A 226 -3.24 -22.26 18.69
C THR A 226 -1.84 -21.64 18.70
N ILE A 227 -1.74 -20.31 18.60
CA ILE A 227 -0.44 -19.63 18.47
C ILE A 227 0.31 -19.59 19.80
N VAL A 228 -0.38 -19.34 20.91
CA VAL A 228 0.25 -19.31 22.24
C VAL A 228 0.73 -20.72 22.62
N ARG A 229 -0.05 -21.76 22.30
CA ARG A 229 0.33 -23.17 22.57
C ARG A 229 1.48 -23.67 21.71
N ALA A 230 1.56 -23.22 20.46
CA ALA A 230 2.60 -23.67 19.54
C ALA A 230 3.92 -22.89 19.68
N CYS A 231 3.88 -21.66 20.21
CA CYS A 231 5.05 -20.81 20.31
C CYS A 231 6.06 -21.34 21.35
N PRO A 232 7.31 -21.65 20.96
CA PRO A 232 8.30 -22.26 21.85
C PRO A 232 8.94 -21.27 22.84
N VAL A 233 8.63 -19.98 22.71
CA VAL A 233 9.10 -18.89 23.57
C VAL A 233 7.88 -18.19 24.15
N MET A 234 7.90 -17.84 25.44
CA MET A 234 6.80 -17.11 26.05
C MET A 234 6.89 -15.63 25.66
N ILE A 235 5.85 -15.14 24.98
CA ILE A 235 5.67 -13.72 24.66
C ILE A 235 5.03 -13.06 25.88
N ASN A 236 5.78 -12.22 26.57
CA ASN A 236 5.38 -11.62 27.83
C ASN A 236 5.66 -10.10 27.79
N GLY A 237 5.41 -9.37 28.87
CA GLY A 237 5.58 -7.92 28.91
C GLY A 237 5.03 -7.30 30.17
N GLU A 238 5.33 -6.02 30.37
CA GLU A 238 4.77 -5.23 31.48
C GLU A 238 3.33 -4.80 31.15
N GLY A 239 2.51 -4.66 32.19
CA GLY A 239 1.16 -4.12 32.06
C GLY A 239 1.18 -2.62 31.79
N ASP A 240 0.98 -2.22 30.54
CA ASP A 240 1.06 -0.83 30.07
C ASP A 240 -0.31 -0.14 29.97
N GLN A 241 -1.41 -0.87 30.16
CA GLN A 241 -2.77 -0.32 30.21
C GLN A 241 -3.27 -0.25 31.66
N ASP A 242 -4.09 0.75 31.96
CA ASP A 242 -4.73 0.88 33.28
C ASP A 242 -5.93 -0.07 33.50
N ILE A 243 -6.25 -0.92 32.51
CA ILE A 243 -7.33 -1.90 32.59
C ILE A 243 -6.79 -3.22 33.16
N GLU A 244 -7.49 -3.77 34.14
CA GLU A 244 -7.16 -5.06 34.77
C GLU A 244 -8.03 -6.21 34.21
N CYS A 245 -7.44 -7.40 34.14
CA CYS A 245 -8.14 -8.64 33.77
C CYS A 245 -8.91 -9.18 34.98
N ALA A 246 -10.18 -9.51 34.80
CA ALA A 246 -11.09 -9.90 35.87
C ALA A 246 -11.08 -11.42 36.11
N GLY A 247 -11.00 -12.23 35.04
CA GLY A 247 -11.01 -13.68 35.13
C GLY A 247 -9.65 -14.23 35.50
N TYR A 248 -8.66 -14.00 34.65
CA TYR A 248 -7.31 -14.56 34.78
C TYR A 248 -6.30 -13.51 35.26
N GLY A 249 -6.67 -12.72 36.28
CA GLY A 249 -5.87 -11.59 36.77
C GLY A 249 -4.48 -11.96 37.33
N ARG A 250 -4.32 -13.11 37.99
CA ARG A 250 -3.02 -13.56 38.52
C ARG A 250 -2.70 -14.97 38.03
N VAL A 251 -1.65 -15.08 37.23
CA VAL A 251 -1.19 -16.34 36.62
C VAL A 251 0.30 -16.50 36.90
N ARG A 252 0.77 -17.74 37.09
CA ARG A 252 2.11 -18.08 37.62
C ARG A 252 3.27 -17.27 37.02
N ASN A 253 3.35 -17.20 35.69
CA ASN A 253 4.47 -16.57 34.97
C ASN A 253 4.17 -15.14 34.48
N ILE A 254 3.06 -14.54 34.92
CA ILE A 254 2.62 -13.21 34.48
C ILE A 254 2.55 -12.28 35.69
N GLU A 255 3.36 -11.23 35.68
CA GLU A 255 3.42 -10.25 36.75
C GLU A 255 2.31 -9.20 36.59
N GLY A 256 1.44 -9.09 37.61
CA GLY A 256 0.36 -8.10 37.65
C GLY A 256 -0.92 -8.48 36.89
N ALA A 257 -2.00 -7.75 37.18
CA ALA A 257 -3.33 -8.00 36.62
C ALA A 257 -3.66 -7.15 35.39
N ARG A 258 -2.79 -6.20 35.03
CA ARG A 258 -3.01 -5.25 33.94
C ARG A 258 -2.78 -5.87 32.56
N ILE A 259 -3.40 -5.29 31.54
CA ILE A 259 -3.22 -5.72 30.14
C ILE A 259 -1.82 -5.34 29.64
N ARG A 260 -1.18 -6.28 28.95
CA ARG A 260 0.16 -6.14 28.38
C ARG A 260 0.07 -5.80 26.89
N GLY A 261 0.09 -4.51 26.54
CA GLY A 261 -0.03 -4.05 25.16
C GLY A 261 1.05 -4.60 24.21
N GLY A 262 2.30 -4.72 24.67
CA GLY A 262 3.41 -5.29 23.90
C GLY A 262 3.15 -6.73 23.43
N VAL A 263 2.56 -7.57 24.29
CA VAL A 263 2.21 -8.97 24.00
C VAL A 263 1.18 -9.04 22.86
N LEU A 264 0.14 -8.22 22.95
CA LEU A 264 -0.95 -8.19 21.98
C LEU A 264 -0.48 -7.72 20.60
N LEU A 265 0.46 -6.78 20.57
CA LEU A 265 1.08 -6.31 19.33
C LEU A 265 1.88 -7.43 18.64
N VAL A 266 2.77 -8.09 19.38
CA VAL A 266 3.63 -9.14 18.83
C VAL A 266 2.83 -10.35 18.35
N ILE A 267 1.80 -10.77 19.10
CA ILE A 267 0.93 -11.89 18.69
C ILE A 267 0.03 -11.46 17.51
N GLY A 268 -0.70 -10.36 17.64
CA GLY A 268 -1.71 -9.94 16.66
C GLY A 268 -1.11 -9.34 15.38
N GLU A 269 -0.29 -8.29 15.50
CA GLU A 269 0.31 -7.58 14.36
C GLU A 269 1.57 -8.26 13.82
N GLY A 270 2.26 -9.03 14.67
CA GLY A 270 3.43 -9.80 14.31
C GLY A 270 3.07 -11.20 13.79
N LEU A 271 2.96 -12.16 14.70
CA LEU A 271 2.88 -13.58 14.35
C LEU A 271 1.63 -13.93 13.52
N CYS A 272 0.44 -13.46 13.89
CA CYS A 272 -0.79 -13.76 13.14
C CYS A 272 -0.83 -13.00 11.79
N LEU A 273 -0.76 -11.67 11.82
CA LEU A 273 -0.90 -10.85 10.61
C LEU A 273 0.23 -11.05 9.59
N LYS A 274 1.45 -11.34 10.04
CA LYS A 274 2.63 -11.53 9.16
C LYS A 274 3.02 -12.98 8.98
N ALA A 275 2.20 -13.95 9.39
CA ALA A 275 2.43 -15.37 9.20
C ALA A 275 2.93 -15.75 7.78
N PRO A 276 2.34 -15.26 6.66
CA PRO A 276 2.84 -15.62 5.32
C PRO A 276 4.27 -15.14 5.03
N LYS A 277 4.70 -14.00 5.60
CA LYS A 277 6.06 -13.48 5.41
C LYS A 277 7.04 -14.24 6.30
N VAL A 278 6.66 -14.55 7.54
CA VAL A 278 7.45 -15.38 8.47
C VAL A 278 7.67 -16.78 7.92
N GLN A 279 6.64 -17.40 7.34
CA GLN A 279 6.68 -18.73 6.72
C GLN A 279 7.82 -18.85 5.69
N ARG A 280 7.96 -17.86 4.80
CA ARG A 280 9.04 -17.86 3.78
C ARG A 280 10.42 -17.93 4.42
N HIS A 281 10.62 -17.22 5.52
CA HIS A 281 11.91 -17.20 6.21
C HIS A 281 12.16 -18.52 6.95
N THR A 282 11.16 -19.07 7.63
CA THR A 282 11.27 -20.35 8.35
C THR A 282 11.50 -21.52 7.40
N GLU A 283 10.83 -21.54 6.25
CA GLU A 283 11.02 -22.55 5.19
C GLU A 283 12.41 -22.44 4.56
N ARG A 284 12.86 -21.23 4.23
CA ARG A 284 14.19 -21.00 3.65
C ARG A 284 15.32 -21.41 4.59
N LEU A 285 15.16 -21.19 5.90
CA LEU A 285 16.14 -21.53 6.93
C LEU A 285 15.96 -22.95 7.49
N ASN A 286 14.94 -23.68 7.03
CA ASN A 286 14.56 -25.01 7.49
C ASN A 286 14.48 -25.11 9.03
N VAL A 287 13.82 -24.14 9.66
CA VAL A 287 13.74 -24.05 11.13
C VAL A 287 12.72 -25.09 11.66
N PRO A 288 13.16 -26.11 12.43
CA PRO A 288 12.24 -27.16 12.88
C PRO A 288 11.24 -26.61 13.91
N GLY A 289 9.99 -27.09 13.91
CA GLY A 289 8.98 -26.73 14.90
C GLY A 289 8.22 -25.42 14.65
N TRP A 290 8.43 -24.77 13.49
CA TRP A 290 7.68 -23.60 13.04
C TRP A 290 6.55 -23.92 12.04
N ASP A 291 6.25 -25.21 11.85
CA ASP A 291 5.22 -25.67 10.90
C ASP A 291 3.83 -25.13 11.24
N PHE A 292 3.56 -24.77 12.50
CA PHE A 292 2.28 -24.18 12.93
C PHE A 292 1.97 -22.86 12.22
N ILE A 293 2.98 -22.05 11.85
CA ILE A 293 2.78 -20.80 11.09
C ILE A 293 2.20 -21.09 9.71
N SER A 294 2.50 -22.26 9.13
CA SER A 294 1.97 -22.65 7.82
C SER A 294 0.44 -22.79 7.85
N THR A 295 -0.16 -23.26 8.95
CA THR A 295 -1.62 -23.34 9.11
C THR A 295 -2.27 -21.97 9.04
N PHE A 296 -1.64 -20.94 9.62
CA PHE A 296 -2.16 -19.57 9.56
C PHE A 296 -1.91 -18.89 8.22
N ALA A 297 -0.72 -19.10 7.64
CA ALA A 297 -0.39 -18.56 6.33
C ALA A 297 -1.23 -19.20 5.22
N ASN A 298 -1.56 -20.49 5.37
CA ASN A 298 -2.38 -21.25 4.43
C ASN A 298 -3.87 -21.22 4.76
N LYS A 299 -4.35 -20.73 5.91
CA LYS A 299 -5.80 -20.61 6.17
C LYS A 299 -6.56 -19.76 5.12
N ASN A 300 -5.90 -18.74 4.57
CA ASN A 300 -6.44 -17.99 3.42
C ASN A 300 -6.42 -18.80 2.10
N LYS A 301 -5.58 -19.85 2.02
CA LYS A 301 -5.47 -20.79 0.89
C LYS A 301 -6.24 -22.11 1.09
N GLU A 302 -6.59 -22.49 2.32
CA GLU A 302 -7.28 -23.74 2.65
C GLU A 302 -8.78 -23.65 2.42
N LYS A 303 -9.37 -22.45 2.62
CA LYS A 303 -10.68 -22.13 2.02
C LYS A 303 -10.71 -22.37 0.49
N THR A 304 -9.54 -22.47 -0.15
CA THR A 304 -9.37 -22.72 -1.58
C THR A 304 -8.83 -24.12 -1.92
N LYS A 305 -8.39 -24.95 -0.95
CA LYS A 305 -7.75 -26.25 -1.22
C LYS A 305 -8.66 -27.47 -1.00
N ASP A 306 -9.72 -27.35 -0.21
CA ASP A 306 -10.72 -28.44 -0.07
C ASP A 306 -11.63 -28.62 -1.30
N GLU A 307 -11.39 -27.85 -2.36
CA GLU A 307 -12.10 -27.95 -3.64
C GLU A 307 -11.20 -28.42 -4.78
N LYS A 308 -10.39 -29.47 -4.57
CA LYS A 308 -9.80 -30.25 -5.68
C LYS A 308 -10.82 -31.22 -6.30
N SER A 309 -12.00 -30.72 -6.61
CA SER A 309 -12.84 -31.26 -7.68
C SER A 309 -12.75 -30.29 -8.86
N ASN A 310 -13.14 -30.74 -10.05
CA ASN A 310 -12.99 -30.07 -11.35
C ASN A 310 -13.81 -28.75 -11.47
N LYS A 311 -13.63 -27.78 -10.55
CA LYS A 311 -14.44 -26.57 -10.43
C LYS A 311 -13.87 -25.43 -11.29
N PHE A 312 -14.80 -24.70 -11.90
CA PHE A 312 -14.56 -23.50 -12.69
C PHE A 312 -13.64 -22.48 -11.97
N LYS A 313 -12.60 -22.02 -12.66
CA LYS A 313 -11.69 -20.97 -12.18
C LYS A 313 -11.90 -19.69 -12.97
N SER A 314 -12.53 -18.71 -12.33
CA SER A 314 -12.81 -17.38 -12.91
C SER A 314 -11.53 -16.65 -13.33
N ARG A 315 -11.59 -15.95 -14.48
CA ARG A 315 -10.58 -14.99 -14.95
C ARG A 315 -10.76 -13.61 -14.33
N LYS A 316 -11.90 -13.33 -13.68
CA LYS A 316 -12.22 -12.02 -13.10
C LYS A 316 -11.16 -11.61 -12.07
N VAL A 317 -10.82 -10.33 -12.12
CA VAL A 317 -9.99 -9.70 -11.09
C VAL A 317 -10.82 -9.61 -9.80
N PRO A 318 -10.36 -10.16 -8.66
CA PRO A 318 -11.16 -10.17 -7.43
C PRO A 318 -11.29 -8.77 -6.86
N ARG A 319 -12.50 -8.31 -6.56
CA ARG A 319 -12.77 -7.00 -5.93
C ARG A 319 -12.22 -6.94 -4.50
N ILE A 320 -11.58 -5.83 -4.12
CA ILE A 320 -11.07 -5.61 -2.76
C ILE A 320 -11.75 -4.37 -2.15
N SER A 321 -12.75 -4.58 -1.29
CA SER A 321 -13.49 -3.47 -0.67
C SER A 321 -12.88 -2.94 0.63
N LYS A 322 -11.84 -3.58 1.18
CA LYS A 322 -11.27 -3.25 2.51
C LYS A 322 -10.81 -1.79 2.67
N PHE A 323 -10.43 -1.12 1.58
CA PHE A 323 -10.06 0.28 1.65
C PHE A 323 -11.26 1.19 1.98
N MET A 324 -12.49 0.75 1.70
CA MET A 324 -13.73 1.46 1.99
C MET A 324 -14.16 1.37 3.47
N ASP A 325 -13.55 0.49 4.26
CA ASP A 325 -13.83 0.40 5.69
C ASP A 325 -13.37 1.69 6.41
N ASP A 326 -14.11 2.11 7.44
CA ASP A 326 -13.81 3.27 8.29
C ASP A 326 -13.63 4.59 7.51
N ILE A 327 -14.64 5.00 6.74
CA ILE A 327 -14.67 6.33 6.11
C ILE A 327 -14.87 7.37 7.20
N ILE A 328 -13.92 8.30 7.31
CA ILE A 328 -13.96 9.40 8.28
C ILE A 328 -14.53 10.62 7.56
N ALA A 329 -15.37 11.40 8.24
CA ALA A 329 -15.86 12.67 7.73
C ALA A 329 -14.70 13.57 7.23
N GLY A 330 -14.88 14.20 6.07
CA GLY A 330 -13.85 15.03 5.42
C GLY A 330 -12.80 14.25 4.63
N ARG A 331 -12.93 12.93 4.48
CA ARG A 331 -12.06 12.11 3.60
C ARG A 331 -12.87 11.57 2.42
N PRO A 332 -12.82 12.22 1.25
CA PRO A 332 -13.61 11.80 0.10
C PRO A 332 -13.18 10.43 -0.42
N VAL A 333 -14.13 9.74 -1.04
CA VAL A 333 -13.90 8.55 -1.86
C VAL A 333 -13.83 9.01 -3.30
N PHE A 334 -12.77 8.60 -4.00
CA PHE A 334 -12.57 8.99 -5.40
C PHE A 334 -13.01 7.89 -6.37
N GLY A 335 -13.14 6.64 -5.94
CA GLY A 335 -13.69 5.58 -6.78
C GLY A 335 -13.95 4.28 -6.02
N ALA A 336 -15.01 3.58 -6.42
CA ALA A 336 -15.37 2.25 -5.94
C ALA A 336 -14.44 1.16 -6.54
N PRO A 337 -14.36 -0.04 -5.93
CA PRO A 337 -13.45 -1.09 -6.37
C PRO A 337 -13.78 -1.64 -7.77
N LEU A 338 -12.82 -1.57 -8.70
CA LEU A 338 -12.95 -2.00 -10.10
C LEU A 338 -14.13 -1.37 -10.87
N GLU A 339 -14.61 -0.19 -10.49
CA GLU A 339 -15.75 0.46 -11.17
C GLU A 339 -15.32 1.52 -12.20
N PRO A 340 -16.06 1.64 -13.34
CA PRO A 340 -15.95 2.78 -14.25
C PRO A 340 -16.03 4.13 -13.52
N GLY A 341 -15.25 5.10 -14.00
CA GLY A 341 -15.09 6.43 -13.38
C GLY A 341 -13.95 6.52 -12.35
N GLY A 342 -13.56 5.39 -11.73
CA GLY A 342 -12.34 5.30 -10.93
C GLY A 342 -11.06 5.49 -11.76
N PHE A 343 -9.91 5.62 -11.10
CA PHE A 343 -8.64 5.85 -11.81
C PHE A 343 -8.26 4.65 -12.67
N ARG A 344 -7.99 4.88 -13.96
CA ARG A 344 -7.53 3.85 -14.90
C ARG A 344 -6.09 3.43 -14.55
N LEU A 345 -5.84 2.13 -14.41
CA LEU A 345 -4.51 1.63 -14.06
C LEU A 345 -3.56 1.80 -15.24
N ARG A 346 -2.45 2.49 -15.01
CA ARG A 346 -1.29 2.50 -15.91
C ARG A 346 -0.07 1.94 -15.20
N TYR A 347 0.57 0.93 -15.77
CA TYR A 347 1.85 0.48 -15.25
C TYR A 347 2.94 1.49 -15.60
N GLY A 348 3.72 1.89 -14.60
CA GLY A 348 4.81 2.82 -14.80
C GLY A 348 5.41 3.28 -13.47
N ARG A 349 6.59 3.89 -13.53
CA ARG A 349 7.23 4.51 -12.37
C ARG A 349 7.62 5.92 -12.73
N ALA A 350 6.83 6.89 -12.28
CA ALA A 350 7.16 8.29 -12.48
C ALA A 350 8.43 8.64 -11.70
N ARG A 351 9.18 9.64 -12.18
CA ARG A 351 10.41 10.10 -11.50
C ARG A 351 10.15 10.53 -10.05
N THR A 352 8.96 11.07 -9.80
CA THR A 352 8.50 11.57 -8.49
C THR A 352 7.95 10.46 -7.58
N SER A 353 7.53 9.31 -8.12
CA SER A 353 6.76 8.29 -7.37
C SER A 353 7.57 7.51 -6.34
N GLY A 354 8.91 7.63 -6.31
CA GLY A 354 9.75 7.06 -5.26
C GLY A 354 9.48 5.57 -4.97
N LEU A 355 9.20 5.26 -3.69
CA LEU A 355 8.82 3.95 -3.15
C LEU A 355 7.46 4.09 -2.47
N ALA A 356 6.56 3.11 -2.65
CA ALA A 356 5.23 3.09 -2.05
C ALA A 356 4.38 4.34 -2.37
N ALA A 357 4.63 4.96 -3.53
CA ALA A 357 3.84 6.06 -4.05
C ALA A 357 3.27 5.71 -5.43
N ALA A 358 2.13 6.34 -5.73
CA ALA A 358 1.51 6.34 -7.04
C ALA A 358 1.61 7.75 -7.63
N SER A 359 1.35 7.86 -8.93
CA SER A 359 1.26 9.16 -9.58
C SER A 359 -0.02 9.32 -10.37
N CYS A 360 -0.53 10.53 -10.46
CA CYS A 360 -1.64 10.89 -11.33
C CYS A 360 -1.39 12.25 -11.98
N ASN A 361 -2.20 12.60 -12.97
CA ASN A 361 -2.09 13.90 -13.62
C ASN A 361 -2.45 15.04 -12.65
N ALA A 362 -1.77 16.18 -12.75
CA ALA A 362 -2.06 17.36 -11.93
C ALA A 362 -3.50 17.90 -12.16
N ALA A 363 -4.04 17.79 -13.37
CA ALA A 363 -5.44 18.11 -13.66
C ALA A 363 -6.39 17.18 -12.89
N SER A 364 -6.07 15.89 -12.71
CA SER A 364 -6.86 14.98 -11.90
C SER A 364 -6.83 15.36 -10.43
N MET A 365 -5.67 15.82 -9.94
CA MET A 365 -5.51 16.31 -8.57
C MET A 365 -6.40 17.53 -8.31
N ALA A 366 -6.34 18.52 -9.21
CA ALA A 366 -7.19 19.71 -9.17
C ALA A 366 -8.68 19.36 -9.27
N ALA A 367 -9.04 18.43 -10.17
CA ALA A 367 -10.43 18.00 -10.37
C ALA A 367 -11.06 17.34 -9.14
N MET A 368 -10.26 16.74 -8.27
CA MET A 368 -10.72 16.21 -6.99
C MET A 368 -10.82 17.31 -5.92
N ASN A 369 -11.15 18.54 -6.29
CA ASN A 369 -11.22 19.73 -5.45
C ASN A 369 -9.99 19.92 -4.55
N ASP A 370 -8.80 19.66 -5.09
CA ASP A 370 -7.52 19.78 -4.37
C ASP A 370 -7.41 18.92 -3.10
N PHE A 371 -8.31 17.95 -2.88
CA PHE A 371 -8.17 16.97 -1.80
C PHE A 371 -6.97 16.03 -2.03
N ILE A 372 -6.55 15.88 -3.29
CA ILE A 372 -5.35 15.17 -3.66
C ILE A 372 -4.26 16.21 -3.89
N ALA A 373 -3.36 16.37 -2.93
CA ALA A 373 -2.17 17.21 -3.07
C ALA A 373 -0.89 16.36 -3.07
N VAL A 374 0.24 17.00 -3.35
CA VAL A 374 1.54 16.32 -3.40
C VAL A 374 1.89 15.75 -2.03
N GLY A 375 2.01 14.43 -1.93
CA GLY A 375 2.26 13.73 -0.68
C GLY A 375 1.00 13.37 0.12
N THR A 376 -0.20 13.69 -0.37
CA THR A 376 -1.45 13.16 0.19
C THR A 376 -1.39 11.63 0.13
N GLN A 377 -1.62 10.99 1.27
CA GLN A 377 -1.74 9.54 1.35
C GLN A 377 -3.14 9.13 0.89
N MET A 378 -3.23 8.30 -0.14
CA MET A 378 -4.46 7.64 -0.57
C MET A 378 -4.50 6.20 -0.08
N LYS A 379 -5.68 5.74 0.35
CA LYS A 379 -5.95 4.32 0.53
C LYS A 379 -6.44 3.78 -0.81
N ILE A 380 -5.80 2.72 -1.29
CA ILE A 380 -6.03 2.16 -2.62
C ILE A 380 -6.50 0.71 -2.50
N GLU A 381 -7.23 0.27 -3.52
CA GLU A 381 -7.71 -1.09 -3.65
C GLU A 381 -6.56 -2.12 -3.77
N ARG A 382 -5.55 -1.77 -4.58
CA ARG A 382 -4.40 -2.62 -4.92
C ARG A 382 -3.26 -1.75 -5.49
N PRO A 383 -2.00 -2.21 -5.48
CA PRO A 383 -1.48 -3.46 -4.91
C PRO A 383 -1.27 -3.41 -3.38
N GLY A 384 -1.07 -2.22 -2.82
CA GLY A 384 -0.86 -2.00 -1.39
C GLY A 384 -2.13 -1.58 -0.64
N LYS A 385 -1.99 -1.28 0.66
CA LYS A 385 -3.09 -0.71 1.48
C LYS A 385 -3.25 0.80 1.29
N ALA A 386 -2.14 1.47 0.98
CA ALA A 386 -2.06 2.90 0.81
C ALA A 386 -0.84 3.25 -0.03
N CYS A 387 -0.89 4.41 -0.68
CA CYS A 387 0.23 5.02 -1.38
C CYS A 387 0.24 6.53 -1.09
N ALA A 388 1.40 7.17 -1.22
CA ALA A 388 1.44 8.62 -1.38
C ALA A 388 1.19 8.99 -2.85
N ILE A 389 0.61 10.17 -3.12
CA ILE A 389 0.40 10.65 -4.48
C ILE A 389 1.45 11.68 -4.87
N THR A 390 1.85 11.61 -6.14
CA THR A 390 2.79 12.53 -6.78
C THR A 390 2.29 12.90 -8.18
N PRO A 391 2.68 14.06 -8.74
CA PRO A 391 2.25 14.45 -10.07
C PRO A 391 3.00 13.67 -11.16
N CYS A 392 2.32 13.36 -12.26
CA CYS A 392 2.89 12.80 -13.49
C CYS A 392 2.21 13.43 -14.72
N ASP A 393 2.98 14.18 -15.51
CA ASP A 393 2.47 14.92 -16.68
C ASP A 393 2.20 14.02 -17.90
N ILE A 394 2.75 12.79 -17.90
CA ILE A 394 2.56 11.80 -18.97
C ILE A 394 1.24 11.03 -18.78
N ALA A 395 0.75 10.95 -17.53
CA ALA A 395 -0.51 10.28 -17.23
C ALA A 395 -1.67 11.08 -17.84
N GLU A 396 -2.66 10.39 -18.40
CA GLU A 396 -3.88 11.03 -18.85
C GLU A 396 -4.65 11.62 -17.66
N GLY A 397 -5.16 12.85 -17.82
CA GLY A 397 -5.99 13.50 -16.80
C GLY A 397 -7.48 13.15 -16.95
N PRO A 398 -8.36 13.88 -16.24
CA PRO A 398 -9.76 13.51 -16.10
C PRO A 398 -10.54 13.81 -17.37
N TRP A 399 -11.57 13.00 -17.61
CA TRP A 399 -12.62 13.29 -18.57
C TRP A 399 -13.80 13.95 -17.86
N VAL A 400 -14.31 15.03 -18.44
CA VAL A 400 -15.38 15.82 -17.83
C VAL A 400 -16.47 16.17 -18.84
N ILE A 401 -17.68 16.38 -18.33
CA ILE A 401 -18.84 16.89 -19.05
C ILE A 401 -19.02 18.36 -18.65
N LEU A 402 -19.03 19.25 -19.63
CA LEU A 402 -19.31 20.68 -19.45
C LEU A 402 -20.82 20.94 -19.44
N ARG A 403 -21.22 22.13 -18.97
CA ARG A 403 -22.63 22.58 -18.91
C ARG A 403 -23.32 22.64 -20.27
N ASP A 404 -22.57 22.92 -21.33
CA ASP A 404 -23.04 22.93 -22.72
C ASP A 404 -23.21 21.51 -23.32
N GLY A 405 -22.78 20.49 -22.59
CA GLY A 405 -22.81 19.10 -23.02
C GLY A 405 -21.53 18.60 -23.67
N THR A 406 -20.51 19.44 -23.84
CA THR A 406 -19.19 19.07 -24.34
C THR A 406 -18.51 18.06 -23.41
N PHE A 407 -17.96 17.00 -24.00
CA PHE A 407 -17.21 15.97 -23.31
C PHE A 407 -15.76 15.96 -23.78
N LYS A 408 -14.82 16.24 -22.88
CA LYS A 408 -13.40 16.34 -23.21
C LYS A 408 -12.49 15.98 -22.04
N GLN A 409 -11.24 15.69 -22.39
CA GLN A 409 -10.16 15.39 -21.46
C GLN A 409 -9.33 16.64 -21.14
N PHE A 410 -8.96 16.79 -19.87
CA PHE A 410 -7.97 17.78 -19.44
C PHE A 410 -6.67 17.10 -19.02
N ASN A 411 -5.55 17.46 -19.66
CA ASN A 411 -4.24 16.85 -19.36
C ASN A 411 -3.27 17.81 -18.63
N THR A 412 -3.69 19.04 -18.35
CA THR A 412 -2.89 20.04 -17.61
C THR A 412 -3.77 20.77 -16.61
N GLU A 413 -3.22 21.12 -15.46
CA GLU A 413 -3.93 21.85 -14.42
C GLU A 413 -4.43 23.21 -14.94
N ASP A 414 -3.58 23.96 -15.64
CA ASP A 414 -3.93 25.27 -16.19
C ASP A 414 -5.16 25.22 -17.12
N ALA A 415 -5.26 24.19 -17.96
CA ALA A 415 -6.40 24.03 -18.85
C ALA A 415 -7.68 23.71 -18.05
N TYR A 416 -7.57 22.85 -17.02
CA TYR A 416 -8.69 22.51 -16.15
C TYR A 416 -9.21 23.74 -15.39
N ARG A 417 -8.33 24.48 -14.71
CA ARG A 417 -8.68 25.67 -13.90
C ARG A 417 -9.37 26.77 -14.70
N LYS A 418 -8.99 26.96 -15.97
CA LYS A 418 -9.61 27.97 -16.85
C LYS A 418 -11.09 27.72 -17.10
N GLU A 419 -11.51 26.46 -17.08
CA GLU A 419 -12.86 26.03 -17.41
C GLU A 419 -13.60 25.38 -16.24
N GLU A 420 -13.03 25.44 -15.03
CA GLU A 420 -13.55 24.79 -13.82
C GLU A 420 -15.03 25.14 -13.55
N ASN A 421 -15.44 26.39 -13.80
CA ASN A 421 -16.82 26.86 -13.60
C ASN A 421 -17.83 26.26 -14.61
N GLU A 422 -17.35 25.88 -15.79
CA GLU A 422 -18.16 25.28 -16.86
C GLU A 422 -18.30 23.77 -16.70
N ILE A 423 -17.50 23.15 -15.83
CA ILE A 423 -17.55 21.71 -15.57
C ILE A 423 -18.81 21.39 -14.78
N LYS A 424 -19.58 20.43 -15.31
CA LYS A 424 -20.79 19.94 -14.69
C LYS A 424 -20.57 18.62 -13.94
N MET A 425 -19.78 17.72 -14.52
CA MET A 425 -19.52 16.40 -13.96
C MET A 425 -18.13 15.91 -14.35
N ILE A 426 -17.43 15.29 -13.41
CA ILE A 426 -16.22 14.50 -13.71
C ILE A 426 -16.69 13.07 -14.00
N TRP A 427 -16.41 12.59 -15.20
CA TRP A 427 -16.85 11.29 -15.69
C TRP A 427 -15.83 10.19 -15.41
N ASP A 428 -14.54 10.49 -15.59
CA ASP A 428 -13.40 9.60 -15.31
C ASP A 428 -12.29 10.40 -14.63
N ASN A 429 -11.67 9.82 -13.60
CA ASN A 429 -10.64 10.51 -12.81
C ASN A 429 -9.28 10.63 -13.53
N GLY A 430 -9.10 10.01 -14.69
CA GLY A 430 -7.82 9.89 -15.38
C GLY A 430 -7.04 8.64 -14.96
N GLU A 431 -5.75 8.64 -15.26
CA GLU A 431 -4.86 7.52 -14.98
C GLU A 431 -4.21 7.60 -13.59
N ILE A 432 -4.02 6.44 -12.97
CA ILE A 432 -3.11 6.25 -11.84
C ILE A 432 -1.95 5.35 -12.24
N VAL A 433 -0.74 5.88 -12.10
CA VAL A 433 0.52 5.24 -12.46
C VAL A 433 1.05 4.48 -11.24
N LEU A 434 1.14 3.15 -11.38
CA LEU A 434 1.62 2.25 -10.33
C LEU A 434 2.77 1.38 -10.85
N GLY A 435 3.86 1.33 -10.09
CA GLY A 435 5.06 0.59 -10.47
C GLY A 435 4.92 -0.92 -10.28
N TYR A 436 5.58 -1.71 -11.13
CA TYR A 436 5.70 -3.16 -10.97
C TYR A 436 6.25 -3.54 -9.58
N GLY A 437 7.23 -2.79 -9.08
CA GLY A 437 7.84 -3.01 -7.77
C GLY A 437 6.82 -3.03 -6.62
N GLU A 438 5.74 -2.24 -6.72
CA GLU A 438 4.68 -2.19 -5.71
C GLU A 438 3.87 -3.50 -5.64
N PHE A 439 3.63 -4.15 -6.78
CA PHE A 439 2.98 -5.45 -6.83
C PHE A 439 3.89 -6.55 -6.29
N MET A 440 5.17 -6.50 -6.68
CA MET A 440 6.19 -7.46 -6.24
C MET A 440 6.40 -7.40 -4.72
N GLU A 441 6.57 -6.20 -4.15
CA GLU A 441 6.79 -6.00 -2.72
C GLU A 441 5.57 -6.46 -1.89
N ASN A 442 4.35 -6.12 -2.34
CA ASN A 442 3.11 -6.50 -1.65
C ASN A 442 2.68 -7.95 -1.93
N ASN A 443 3.46 -8.70 -2.74
CA ASN A 443 3.16 -10.07 -3.14
C ASN A 443 1.74 -10.22 -3.72
N LYS A 444 1.41 -9.34 -4.68
CA LYS A 444 0.14 -9.34 -5.40
C LYS A 444 0.35 -9.74 -6.85
N ASN A 445 -0.62 -10.46 -7.40
CA ASN A 445 -0.64 -10.77 -8.82
C ASN A 445 -0.81 -9.48 -9.62
N LEU A 446 -0.12 -9.41 -10.76
CA LEU A 446 -0.41 -8.40 -11.77
C LEU A 446 -1.83 -8.58 -12.28
N VAL A 447 -2.42 -7.48 -12.71
CA VAL A 447 -3.74 -7.40 -13.32
C VAL A 447 -3.57 -6.89 -14.76
N PRO A 448 -4.55 -7.10 -15.65
CA PRO A 448 -4.42 -6.65 -17.04
C PRO A 448 -4.11 -5.15 -17.15
N SER A 449 -3.17 -4.80 -18.03
CA SER A 449 -2.85 -3.41 -18.38
C SER A 449 -3.74 -2.92 -19.51
N GLY A 450 -4.08 -1.63 -19.50
CA GLY A 450 -4.60 -0.95 -20.69
C GLY A 450 -3.55 -0.85 -21.80
N TYR A 451 -4.00 -0.89 -23.05
CA TYR A 451 -3.17 -0.63 -24.23
C TYR A 451 -3.02 0.88 -24.44
N ASN A 452 -1.88 1.41 -24.01
CA ASN A 452 -1.55 2.83 -24.01
C ASN A 452 -0.35 3.12 -24.94
N HIS A 453 0.09 4.39 -24.99
CA HIS A 453 1.25 4.79 -25.79
C HIS A 453 2.56 4.08 -25.40
N ASP A 454 2.74 3.69 -24.13
CA ASP A 454 3.96 2.95 -23.73
C ASP A 454 3.97 1.55 -24.37
N TRP A 455 2.84 0.84 -24.35
CA TRP A 455 2.74 -0.48 -24.98
C TRP A 455 2.78 -0.37 -26.51
N TRP A 456 2.11 0.62 -27.09
CA TRP A 456 2.19 0.87 -28.53
C TRP A 456 3.62 1.16 -28.99
N ALA A 457 4.36 2.00 -28.26
CA ALA A 457 5.76 2.25 -28.54
C ALA A 457 6.62 0.99 -28.38
N ALA A 458 6.34 0.14 -27.39
CA ALA A 458 7.04 -1.13 -27.21
C ALA A 458 6.82 -2.10 -28.40
N ASP A 459 5.58 -2.24 -28.88
CA ASP A 459 5.29 -3.06 -30.06
C ASP A 459 6.04 -2.51 -31.31
N LEU A 460 6.11 -1.18 -31.47
CA LEU A 460 6.84 -0.55 -32.57
C LEU A 460 8.36 -0.66 -32.46
N LEU A 461 8.94 -0.57 -31.26
CA LEU A 461 10.37 -0.71 -31.06
C LEU A 461 10.89 -2.07 -31.56
N ASP A 462 10.06 -3.10 -31.47
CA ASP A 462 10.38 -4.44 -31.96
C ASP A 462 10.02 -4.59 -33.45
N GLY A 463 8.97 -3.91 -33.93
CA GLY A 463 8.59 -3.92 -35.35
C GLY A 463 9.47 -3.07 -36.27
N LEU A 464 10.18 -2.07 -35.73
CA LEU A 464 11.13 -1.21 -36.46
C LEU A 464 12.52 -1.87 -36.51
N ASP A 465 12.58 -3.01 -37.18
CA ASP A 465 13.73 -3.94 -37.18
C ASP A 465 14.75 -3.74 -38.32
N SER A 466 14.44 -2.85 -39.26
CA SER A 466 15.19 -2.67 -40.50
C SER A 466 15.01 -1.25 -41.04
N GLU A 467 15.92 -0.84 -41.92
CA GLU A 467 15.84 0.46 -42.59
C GLU A 467 14.51 0.62 -43.36
N GLN A 468 14.07 -0.46 -44.02
CA GLN A 468 12.80 -0.50 -44.73
C GLN A 468 11.60 -0.30 -43.79
N ALA A 469 11.64 -0.90 -42.59
CA ALA A 469 10.59 -0.71 -41.59
C ALA A 469 10.53 0.74 -41.10
N VAL A 470 11.68 1.39 -40.90
CA VAL A 470 11.76 2.81 -40.55
C VAL A 470 11.24 3.69 -41.68
N GLU A 471 11.59 3.40 -42.94
CA GLU A 471 11.07 4.12 -44.11
C GLU A 471 9.56 3.96 -44.28
N ASP A 472 9.03 2.75 -44.08
CA ASP A 472 7.59 2.51 -44.06
C ASP A 472 6.90 3.34 -42.98
N PHE A 473 7.45 3.37 -41.77
CA PHE A 473 6.93 4.17 -40.68
C PHE A 473 6.94 5.67 -40.99
N CYS A 474 8.05 6.19 -41.54
CA CYS A 474 8.16 7.60 -41.97
C CYS A 474 7.11 7.94 -43.03
N ARG A 475 6.90 7.06 -44.01
CA ARG A 475 5.90 7.23 -45.06
C ARG A 475 4.50 7.30 -44.47
N ILE A 476 4.16 6.37 -43.59
CA ILE A 476 2.82 6.29 -42.98
C ILE A 476 2.56 7.51 -42.10
N MET A 477 3.53 7.89 -41.26
CA MET A 477 3.41 9.03 -40.34
C MET A 477 3.58 10.39 -41.01
N VAL A 478 4.03 10.41 -42.27
CA VAL A 478 4.40 11.63 -43.01
C VAL A 478 5.45 12.44 -42.23
N ILE A 479 6.50 11.76 -41.78
CA ILE A 479 7.61 12.34 -40.99
C ILE A 479 8.90 12.28 -41.79
N GLU A 480 9.69 13.37 -41.73
CA GLU A 480 11.02 13.40 -42.33
C GLU A 480 12.02 12.59 -41.50
N LYS A 481 12.83 11.77 -42.18
CA LYS A 481 13.84 10.91 -41.56
C LYS A 481 14.84 11.68 -40.69
N ALA A 482 15.13 12.93 -41.02
CA ALA A 482 16.05 13.79 -40.26
C ALA A 482 15.56 14.12 -38.83
N THR A 483 14.26 13.94 -38.57
CA THR A 483 13.65 14.19 -37.25
C THR A 483 13.63 12.94 -36.35
N LEU A 484 14.02 11.79 -36.90
CA LEU A 484 14.06 10.54 -36.16
C LEU A 484 15.31 10.45 -35.27
N PRO A 485 15.24 9.71 -34.15
CA PRO A 485 16.43 9.36 -33.39
C PRO A 485 17.41 8.52 -34.21
N ASP A 486 18.71 8.68 -33.94
CA ASP A 486 19.75 7.96 -34.66
C ASP A 486 19.69 6.43 -34.42
N GLY A 487 19.89 5.67 -35.49
CA GLY A 487 19.91 4.20 -35.47
C GLY A 487 18.53 3.54 -35.60
N ILE A 488 18.51 2.21 -35.64
CA ILE A 488 17.30 1.40 -35.80
C ILE A 488 17.05 0.65 -34.47
N PRO A 489 15.88 0.80 -33.83
CA PRO A 489 15.68 0.28 -32.46
C PRO A 489 15.45 -1.24 -32.39
N GLY A 490 14.92 -1.84 -33.45
CA GLY A 490 14.51 -3.25 -33.49
C GLY A 490 15.51 -4.20 -34.13
N LEU A 491 16.74 -3.77 -34.43
CA LEU A 491 17.72 -4.65 -35.10
C LEU A 491 17.87 -5.99 -34.34
N PRO A 492 18.10 -7.11 -35.06
CA PRO A 492 18.41 -8.38 -34.43
C PRO A 492 19.63 -8.30 -33.50
N LEU A 493 19.58 -9.04 -32.39
CA LEU A 493 20.60 -8.99 -31.34
C LEU A 493 22.03 -9.25 -31.83
N ASN A 494 22.19 -10.08 -32.87
CA ASN A 494 23.48 -10.41 -33.46
C ASN A 494 24.12 -9.27 -34.28
N GLN A 495 23.38 -8.17 -34.53
CA GLN A 495 23.88 -7.02 -35.27
C GLN A 495 24.37 -5.88 -34.36
N TYR A 496 24.20 -6.02 -33.04
CA TYR A 496 24.73 -5.06 -32.08
C TYR A 496 26.09 -5.51 -31.56
N GLU A 497 27.10 -4.70 -31.83
CA GLU A 497 28.43 -4.88 -31.23
C GLU A 497 28.48 -4.35 -29.78
N ASP A 498 27.69 -3.31 -29.48
CA ASP A 498 27.60 -2.68 -28.15
C ASP A 498 26.15 -2.60 -27.66
N MET A 499 25.87 -3.32 -26.56
CA MET A 499 24.56 -3.38 -25.92
C MET A 499 24.19 -2.07 -25.20
N HIS A 500 25.16 -1.26 -24.75
CA HIS A 500 24.88 0.07 -24.17
C HIS A 500 24.39 1.03 -25.25
N ARG A 501 24.98 0.98 -26.44
CA ARG A 501 24.52 1.75 -27.59
C ARG A 501 23.11 1.34 -28.01
N ARG A 502 22.81 0.04 -28.07
CA ARG A 502 21.44 -0.47 -28.31
C ARG A 502 20.44 0.11 -27.33
N PHE A 503 20.75 0.06 -26.03
CA PHE A 503 19.88 0.58 -24.99
C PHE A 503 19.55 2.07 -25.21
N LYS A 504 20.57 2.89 -25.50
CA LYS A 504 20.39 4.33 -25.78
C LYS A 504 19.49 4.56 -27.00
N ILE A 505 19.75 3.86 -28.11
CA ILE A 505 18.92 3.95 -29.32
C ILE A 505 17.46 3.61 -28.99
N ARG A 506 17.21 2.47 -28.34
CA ARG A 506 15.84 2.05 -27.98
C ARG A 506 15.15 3.02 -27.03
N ARG A 507 15.88 3.61 -26.07
CA ARG A 507 15.33 4.62 -25.16
C ARG A 507 14.94 5.90 -25.91
N ASP A 508 15.82 6.40 -26.76
CA ASP A 508 15.56 7.65 -27.49
C ASP A 508 14.40 7.45 -28.50
N TRP A 509 14.33 6.30 -29.16
CA TRP A 509 13.18 5.89 -29.97
C TRP A 509 11.89 5.72 -29.16
N ARG A 510 11.95 5.11 -27.96
CA ARG A 510 10.79 4.98 -27.08
C ARG A 510 10.18 6.35 -26.78
N ASP A 511 11.01 7.29 -26.34
CA ASP A 511 10.55 8.62 -25.93
C ASP A 511 10.00 9.40 -27.14
N PHE A 512 10.62 9.25 -28.32
CA PHE A 512 10.09 9.80 -29.58
C PHE A 512 8.72 9.22 -29.94
N LEU A 513 8.56 7.89 -29.88
CA LEU A 513 7.32 7.20 -30.25
C LEU A 513 6.17 7.54 -29.30
N ILE A 514 6.41 7.57 -27.99
CA ILE A 514 5.37 7.91 -26.99
C ILE A 514 4.82 9.33 -27.22
N ALA A 515 5.65 10.26 -27.71
CA ALA A 515 5.24 11.63 -27.99
C ALA A 515 4.39 11.77 -29.26
N GLN A 516 4.34 10.76 -30.13
CA GLN A 516 3.59 10.82 -31.38
C GLN A 516 2.09 10.73 -31.17
N LYS A 517 1.33 11.46 -31.99
CA LYS A 517 -0.14 11.44 -32.03
C LYS A 517 -0.62 11.17 -33.45
N PRO A 518 -0.50 9.91 -33.93
CA PRO A 518 -0.97 9.54 -35.27
C PRO A 518 -2.46 9.86 -35.48
N ASN A 519 -2.78 10.30 -36.70
CA ASN A 519 -4.17 10.37 -37.14
C ASN A 519 -4.73 8.96 -37.39
N TRP A 520 -6.04 8.85 -37.62
CA TRP A 520 -6.72 7.56 -37.78
C TRP A 520 -6.12 6.70 -38.90
N ASP A 521 -5.88 7.28 -40.08
CA ASP A 521 -5.38 6.53 -41.24
C ASP A 521 -3.96 6.01 -40.98
N SER A 522 -3.10 6.84 -40.36
CA SER A 522 -1.75 6.44 -39.96
C SER A 522 -1.78 5.32 -38.93
N CYS A 523 -2.64 5.42 -37.92
CA CYS A 523 -2.85 4.35 -36.93
C CYS A 523 -3.28 3.03 -37.56
N LYS A 524 -4.22 3.09 -38.50
CA LYS A 524 -4.75 1.91 -39.19
C LYS A 524 -3.66 1.23 -40.01
N GLU A 525 -2.90 2.00 -40.79
CA GLU A 525 -1.79 1.46 -41.58
C GLU A 525 -0.67 0.91 -40.70
N ILE A 526 -0.33 1.58 -39.59
CA ILE A 526 0.64 1.09 -38.61
C ILE A 526 0.18 -0.23 -37.99
N ALA A 527 -1.07 -0.32 -37.55
CA ALA A 527 -1.62 -1.53 -36.94
C ALA A 527 -1.54 -2.72 -37.90
N VAL A 528 -1.82 -2.51 -39.19
CA VAL A 528 -1.71 -3.56 -40.21
C VAL A 528 -0.24 -3.91 -40.50
N ARG A 529 0.63 -2.92 -40.68
CA ARG A 529 2.03 -3.13 -41.07
C ARG A 529 2.89 -3.73 -39.96
N PHE A 530 2.65 -3.32 -38.72
CA PHE A 530 3.48 -3.63 -37.55
C PHE A 530 2.76 -4.48 -36.50
N SER A 531 1.53 -4.95 -36.77
CA SER A 531 0.73 -5.78 -35.84
C SER A 531 0.50 -5.15 -34.46
N THR A 532 0.52 -3.82 -34.39
CA THR A 532 0.17 -3.07 -33.17
C THR A 532 -1.35 -3.06 -32.98
N SER A 533 -1.80 -2.80 -31.75
CA SER A 533 -3.16 -2.29 -31.55
C SER A 533 -3.19 -0.77 -31.73
N LEU A 534 -4.35 -0.17 -31.52
CA LEU A 534 -4.58 1.25 -31.71
C LEU A 534 -4.26 2.00 -30.40
N PRO A 535 -3.43 3.06 -30.42
CA PRO A 535 -3.23 3.91 -29.25
C PRO A 535 -4.39 4.91 -29.08
N PRO A 536 -4.55 5.53 -27.89
CA PRO A 536 -5.42 6.68 -27.71
C PRO A 536 -5.16 7.79 -28.74
N PRO A 537 -6.19 8.52 -29.22
CA PRO A 537 -7.61 8.42 -28.87
C PRO A 537 -8.39 7.36 -29.67
N HIS A 538 -7.73 6.57 -30.51
CA HIS A 538 -8.36 5.63 -31.45
C HIS A 538 -8.65 4.25 -30.83
N ASN A 539 -8.65 4.15 -29.50
CA ASN A 539 -8.96 2.94 -28.75
C ASN A 539 -10.04 3.20 -27.70
N PRO A 540 -11.32 3.06 -28.08
CA PRO A 540 -12.46 3.29 -27.19
C PRO A 540 -12.48 2.33 -25.98
N TRP A 541 -13.22 2.70 -24.93
CA TRP A 541 -13.40 1.87 -23.74
C TRP A 541 -14.44 0.76 -23.97
N TRP A 542 -14.15 -0.16 -24.89
CA TRP A 542 -15.05 -1.23 -25.31
C TRP A 542 -15.54 -2.14 -24.18
N LEU A 543 -14.79 -2.26 -23.07
CA LEU A 543 -15.22 -3.06 -21.92
C LEU A 543 -16.43 -2.44 -21.20
N ASP A 544 -16.54 -1.11 -21.23
CA ASP A 544 -17.56 -0.39 -20.47
C ASP A 544 -18.89 -0.34 -21.23
N LEU A 545 -18.90 -0.54 -22.56
CA LEU A 545 -20.12 -0.49 -23.37
C LEU A 545 -20.97 -1.78 -23.19
N PRO A 546 -22.19 -1.68 -22.62
CA PRO A 546 -23.06 -2.84 -22.46
C PRO A 546 -23.48 -3.39 -23.82
N ILE A 547 -23.50 -4.71 -23.95
CA ILE A 547 -23.88 -5.37 -25.21
C ILE A 547 -25.35 -5.09 -25.56
N GLU A 548 -26.19 -4.89 -24.55
CA GLU A 548 -27.62 -4.58 -24.64
C GLU A 548 -27.89 -3.26 -25.40
N TRP A 549 -26.93 -2.34 -25.40
CA TRP A 549 -27.05 -1.04 -26.06
C TRP A 549 -26.77 -1.12 -27.56
N LEU A 550 -26.09 -2.18 -28.02
CA LEU A 550 -25.56 -2.23 -29.38
C LEU A 550 -26.61 -2.30 -30.48
N PRO A 551 -27.72 -3.05 -30.36
CA PRO A 551 -28.76 -3.02 -31.39
C PRO A 551 -29.28 -1.59 -31.64
N ALA A 552 -29.54 -0.85 -30.57
CA ALA A 552 -30.02 0.53 -30.65
C ALA A 552 -28.94 1.48 -31.21
N LEU A 553 -27.69 1.33 -30.77
CA LEU A 553 -26.57 2.14 -31.25
C LEU A 553 -26.27 1.90 -32.73
N ILE A 554 -26.28 0.65 -33.20
CA ILE A 554 -26.08 0.29 -34.61
C ILE A 554 -27.15 0.94 -35.48
N GLN A 555 -28.42 0.89 -35.05
CA GLN A 555 -29.52 1.57 -35.73
C GLN A 555 -29.33 3.09 -35.77
N ALA A 556 -28.85 3.70 -34.68
CA ALA A 556 -28.54 5.13 -34.65
C ALA A 556 -27.37 5.52 -35.57
N ILE A 557 -26.37 4.65 -35.73
CA ILE A 557 -25.21 4.91 -36.61
C ILE A 557 -25.63 4.93 -38.08
N GLU A 558 -26.61 4.12 -38.48
CA GLU A 558 -27.13 4.09 -39.86
C GLU A 558 -27.77 5.42 -40.30
N THR A 559 -28.26 6.21 -39.35
CA THR A 559 -28.85 7.54 -39.63
C THR A 559 -27.85 8.68 -39.43
N ALA A 560 -26.62 8.38 -38.98
CA ALA A 560 -25.59 9.38 -38.77
C ALA A 560 -24.95 9.85 -40.10
N THR A 561 -24.29 11.00 -40.06
CA THR A 561 -23.62 11.60 -41.23
C THR A 561 -22.28 12.20 -40.82
N VAL A 562 -21.28 12.09 -41.67
CA VAL A 562 -20.00 12.77 -41.50
C VAL A 562 -20.08 14.19 -42.05
N ARG A 563 -19.89 15.19 -41.19
CA ARG A 563 -19.86 16.63 -41.53
C ARG A 563 -18.57 17.22 -40.97
N ASP A 564 -17.84 17.97 -41.79
CA ASP A 564 -16.60 18.65 -41.40
C ASP A 564 -15.55 17.75 -40.71
N GLY A 565 -15.47 16.49 -41.14
CA GLY A 565 -14.54 15.50 -40.58
C GLY A 565 -14.98 14.87 -39.25
N ASN A 566 -16.20 15.15 -38.79
CA ASN A 566 -16.78 14.64 -37.54
C ASN A 566 -18.02 13.79 -37.81
N LEU A 567 -18.26 12.78 -36.97
CA LEU A 567 -19.49 11.98 -37.04
C LEU A 567 -20.61 12.72 -36.31
N THR A 568 -21.68 13.05 -37.05
CA THR A 568 -22.83 13.81 -36.53
C THR A 568 -24.07 12.94 -36.48
N PHE A 569 -24.71 12.87 -35.32
CA PHE A 569 -26.02 12.27 -35.14
C PHE A 569 -27.08 13.37 -35.09
N ILE A 570 -27.97 13.36 -36.08
CA ILE A 570 -29.04 14.36 -36.20
C ILE A 570 -30.07 14.13 -35.07
N ASP A 571 -30.47 15.18 -34.38
CA ASP A 571 -31.33 15.12 -33.17
C ASP A 571 -30.76 14.20 -32.07
N GLY A 572 -29.44 13.92 -32.10
CA GLY A 572 -28.78 12.95 -31.22
C GLY A 572 -28.86 13.26 -29.72
N VAL A 573 -29.09 14.52 -29.37
CA VAL A 573 -29.20 15.03 -27.99
C VAL A 573 -30.44 15.88 -27.76
N LYS A 574 -31.45 15.74 -28.64
CA LYS A 574 -32.71 16.45 -28.50
C LYS A 574 -33.34 16.21 -27.12
N GLY A 575 -33.70 17.30 -26.43
CA GLY A 575 -34.27 17.23 -25.08
C GLY A 575 -33.25 16.94 -23.97
N TRP A 576 -31.94 16.92 -24.27
CA TRP A 576 -30.91 16.80 -23.25
C TRP A 576 -30.87 18.02 -22.33
N ASN A 577 -30.73 17.78 -21.02
CA ASN A 577 -30.64 18.83 -20.02
C ASN A 577 -29.53 18.54 -19.01
N ALA A 578 -28.56 19.47 -18.91
CA ALA A 578 -27.46 19.37 -17.96
C ALA A 578 -27.92 19.32 -16.48
N GLN A 579 -29.08 19.89 -16.15
CA GLN A 579 -29.59 19.95 -14.77
C GLN A 579 -29.92 18.57 -14.20
N LEU A 580 -30.20 17.56 -15.04
CA LEU A 580 -30.45 16.20 -14.59
C LEU A 580 -29.24 15.59 -13.85
N MET A 581 -28.02 16.09 -14.13
CA MET A 581 -26.81 15.66 -13.44
C MET A 581 -26.70 16.18 -11.99
N ASP A 582 -27.54 17.12 -11.56
CA ASP A 582 -27.64 17.53 -10.15
C ASP A 582 -28.43 16.52 -9.31
N GLU A 583 -29.19 15.64 -9.96
CA GLU A 583 -29.98 14.63 -9.28
C GLU A 583 -29.09 13.47 -8.82
N LEU A 584 -29.20 13.10 -7.54
CA LEU A 584 -28.54 11.91 -7.02
C LEU A 584 -29.26 10.66 -7.52
N ARG A 585 -28.47 9.64 -7.88
CA ARG A 585 -29.02 8.32 -8.22
C ARG A 585 -29.89 7.81 -7.04
N PRO A 586 -31.15 7.45 -7.27
CA PRO A 586 -32.04 6.95 -6.21
C PRO A 586 -31.56 5.60 -5.67
N GLU A 587 -31.90 5.29 -4.41
CA GLU A 587 -31.56 4.00 -3.77
C GLU A 587 -32.32 2.81 -4.38
N SER A 588 -33.54 3.06 -4.87
CA SER A 588 -34.34 2.09 -5.59
C SER A 588 -34.44 2.45 -7.08
N GLU A 589 -34.25 1.45 -7.93
CA GLU A 589 -34.30 1.63 -9.37
C GLU A 589 -35.77 1.73 -9.83
N VAL A 590 -36.07 2.78 -10.59
CA VAL A 590 -37.39 3.03 -11.18
C VAL A 590 -37.36 2.55 -12.63
N VAL A 591 -38.49 2.02 -13.13
CA VAL A 591 -38.65 1.57 -14.51
C VAL A 591 -38.20 2.68 -15.48
N LEU A 592 -37.36 2.33 -16.45
CA LEU A 592 -36.87 3.26 -17.46
C LEU A 592 -38.02 3.67 -18.39
N ASP A 593 -38.35 4.96 -18.39
CA ASP A 593 -39.31 5.53 -19.34
C ASP A 593 -38.61 5.75 -20.69
N SER A 594 -38.67 4.72 -21.54
CA SER A 594 -38.03 4.74 -22.87
C SER A 594 -38.60 5.79 -23.83
N GLU A 595 -39.80 6.33 -23.58
CA GLU A 595 -40.43 7.34 -24.45
C GLU A 595 -39.87 8.75 -24.20
N ASN A 596 -39.33 9.03 -23.00
CA ASN A 596 -38.87 10.36 -22.58
C ASN A 596 -37.33 10.47 -22.47
N LEU A 597 -36.58 9.56 -23.10
CA LEU A 597 -35.11 9.65 -23.11
C LEU A 597 -34.62 10.75 -24.07
N PRO A 598 -33.52 11.46 -23.74
CA PRO A 598 -32.89 12.38 -24.66
C PRO A 598 -32.45 11.70 -25.97
N GLY A 599 -32.50 12.43 -27.07
CA GLY A 599 -32.08 11.94 -28.38
C GLY A 599 -33.11 11.03 -29.07
N PRO A 600 -32.67 10.12 -29.96
CA PRO A 600 -33.59 9.28 -30.73
C PRO A 600 -34.23 8.20 -29.84
N SER A 601 -35.56 8.09 -29.92
CA SER A 601 -36.36 7.06 -29.23
C SER A 601 -36.20 5.70 -29.92
N ILE A 602 -35.09 5.01 -29.61
CA ILE A 602 -34.80 3.67 -30.11
C ILE A 602 -34.88 2.69 -28.92
N PRO A 603 -35.64 1.59 -29.02
CA PRO A 603 -35.75 0.62 -27.94
C PRO A 603 -34.40 -0.06 -27.67
N ILE A 604 -34.09 -0.25 -26.38
CA ILE A 604 -32.87 -0.89 -25.88
C ILE A 604 -33.24 -2.29 -25.39
N GLU A 605 -32.33 -3.24 -25.50
CA GLU A 605 -32.54 -4.58 -24.96
C GLU A 605 -32.62 -4.57 -23.43
N ASP A 606 -33.48 -5.43 -22.88
CA ASP A 606 -33.55 -5.65 -21.43
C ASP A 606 -32.23 -6.24 -20.89
N GLY A 607 -31.95 -5.99 -19.61
CA GLY A 607 -30.77 -6.49 -18.92
C GLY A 607 -30.67 -8.02 -19.00
N ILE A 608 -29.46 -8.53 -19.26
CA ILE A 608 -29.26 -9.98 -19.43
C ILE A 608 -29.12 -10.69 -18.08
N PHE A 609 -28.30 -10.12 -17.18
CA PHE A 609 -28.00 -10.69 -15.85
C PHE A 609 -28.63 -9.87 -14.71
N THR A 610 -29.44 -8.88 -15.06
CA THR A 610 -30.10 -7.93 -14.16
C THR A 610 -31.49 -7.60 -14.69
N ASP A 611 -32.42 -7.25 -13.80
CA ASP A 611 -33.81 -6.94 -14.17
C ASP A 611 -33.94 -5.67 -15.04
N ILE A 612 -32.91 -4.82 -15.06
CA ILE A 612 -32.88 -3.52 -15.74
C ILE A 612 -31.63 -3.45 -16.62
N PRO A 613 -31.66 -2.72 -17.76
CA PRO A 613 -30.47 -2.49 -18.59
C PRO A 613 -29.29 -1.93 -17.79
N PRO A 614 -28.05 -2.41 -18.03
CA PRO A 614 -26.86 -1.87 -17.37
C PRO A 614 -26.72 -0.36 -17.61
N MET A 615 -26.18 0.35 -16.61
CA MET A 615 -25.97 1.80 -16.66
C MET A 615 -27.23 2.62 -17.02
N TYR A 616 -28.42 2.17 -16.61
CA TYR A 616 -29.69 2.86 -16.87
C TYR A 616 -29.69 4.36 -16.51
N TRP A 617 -28.94 4.76 -15.47
CA TRP A 617 -28.84 6.16 -15.05
C TRP A 617 -28.18 7.04 -16.12
N VAL A 618 -27.19 6.50 -16.84
CA VAL A 618 -26.54 7.18 -17.97
C VAL A 618 -27.53 7.36 -19.12
N LEU A 619 -28.29 6.31 -19.45
CA LEU A 619 -29.33 6.39 -20.48
C LEU A 619 -30.38 7.43 -20.15
N ARG A 620 -30.82 7.50 -18.89
CA ARG A 620 -31.79 8.49 -18.42
C ARG A 620 -31.31 9.92 -18.62
N MET A 621 -30.05 10.21 -18.30
CA MET A 621 -29.50 11.56 -18.37
C MET A 621 -29.07 11.98 -19.78
N HIS A 622 -28.57 11.03 -20.58
CA HIS A 622 -27.89 11.33 -21.84
C HIS A 622 -28.52 10.71 -23.07
N GLY A 623 -29.42 9.74 -22.92
CA GLY A 623 -29.94 8.96 -24.04
C GLY A 623 -28.94 7.93 -24.58
N ILE A 624 -29.35 7.17 -25.58
CA ILE A 624 -28.54 6.07 -26.13
C ILE A 624 -27.29 6.58 -26.85
N VAL A 625 -27.41 7.61 -27.70
CA VAL A 625 -26.31 8.06 -28.56
C VAL A 625 -25.21 8.73 -27.74
N LYS A 626 -25.55 9.80 -26.99
CA LYS A 626 -24.59 10.48 -26.12
C LYS A 626 -24.12 9.58 -24.98
N GLY A 627 -25.00 8.77 -24.39
CA GLY A 627 -24.61 7.78 -23.38
C GLY A 627 -23.56 6.81 -23.90
N SER A 628 -23.74 6.26 -25.11
CA SER A 628 -22.75 5.38 -25.74
C SER A 628 -21.43 6.10 -26.01
N ALA A 629 -21.47 7.36 -26.48
CA ALA A 629 -20.26 8.15 -26.71
C ALA A 629 -19.47 8.42 -25.41
N LEU A 630 -20.16 8.71 -24.30
CA LEU A 630 -19.55 8.90 -22.98
C LEU A 630 -18.90 7.62 -22.45
N VAL A 631 -19.63 6.51 -22.52
CA VAL A 631 -19.16 5.19 -22.07
C VAL A 631 -17.93 4.73 -22.85
N LEU A 632 -17.90 5.01 -24.16
CA LEU A 632 -16.76 4.69 -25.02
C LEU A 632 -15.57 5.65 -24.88
N GLY A 633 -15.72 6.76 -24.15
CA GLY A 633 -14.66 7.76 -24.01
C GLY A 633 -14.41 8.58 -25.28
N LEU A 634 -15.44 8.83 -26.10
CA LEU A 634 -15.33 9.54 -27.38
C LEU A 634 -15.58 11.03 -27.17
N GLY A 635 -14.60 11.89 -27.48
CA GLY A 635 -14.74 13.34 -27.33
C GLY A 635 -15.80 13.91 -28.27
N HIS A 636 -16.74 14.67 -27.73
CA HIS A 636 -17.90 15.18 -28.47
C HIS A 636 -18.40 16.52 -27.92
N HIS A 637 -19.21 17.21 -28.72
CA HIS A 637 -19.92 18.42 -28.32
C HIS A 637 -21.31 18.47 -28.95
N HIS A 638 -22.12 19.43 -28.52
CA HIS A 638 -23.47 19.66 -29.05
C HIS A 638 -23.43 20.78 -30.10
N ASP A 639 -24.20 20.61 -31.18
CA ASP A 639 -24.53 21.67 -32.12
C ASP A 639 -26.05 21.76 -32.25
N GLY A 640 -26.67 22.59 -31.41
CA GLY A 640 -28.12 22.56 -31.21
C GLY A 640 -28.59 21.22 -30.61
N ASP A 641 -29.51 20.54 -31.31
CA ASP A 641 -30.01 19.22 -30.94
C ASP A 641 -29.15 18.06 -31.51
N ASP A 642 -28.14 18.37 -32.33
CA ASP A 642 -27.25 17.39 -32.94
C ASP A 642 -26.07 17.05 -32.00
N LEU A 643 -25.65 15.78 -32.03
CA LEU A 643 -24.42 15.34 -31.35
C LEU A 643 -23.28 15.21 -32.35
N VAL A 644 -22.18 15.92 -32.09
CA VAL A 644 -20.98 15.91 -32.95
C VAL A 644 -19.83 15.20 -32.24
N ILE A 645 -19.49 14.00 -32.68
CA ILE A 645 -18.34 13.23 -32.18
C ILE A 645 -17.08 13.63 -32.95
N THR A 646 -16.11 14.15 -32.22
CA THR A 646 -14.89 14.77 -32.75
C THR A 646 -13.66 13.84 -32.71
N THR A 647 -13.61 12.91 -31.75
CA THR A 647 -12.47 11.99 -31.60
C THR A 647 -12.93 10.54 -31.45
N GLY A 648 -12.15 9.61 -32.01
CA GLY A 648 -12.37 8.16 -31.88
C GLY A 648 -13.59 7.61 -32.64
N TRP A 649 -14.35 8.43 -33.37
CA TRP A 649 -15.52 7.97 -34.12
C TRP A 649 -15.17 7.02 -35.26
N GLN A 650 -13.99 7.16 -35.87
CA GLN A 650 -13.53 6.24 -36.90
C GLN A 650 -13.30 4.83 -36.33
N ALA A 651 -12.72 4.77 -35.12
CA ALA A 651 -12.53 3.53 -34.38
C ALA A 651 -13.87 2.87 -34.02
N LEU A 652 -14.88 3.69 -33.66
CA LEU A 652 -16.25 3.23 -33.44
C LEU A 652 -16.84 2.57 -34.69
N LEU A 653 -16.76 3.24 -35.85
CA LEU A 653 -17.30 2.70 -37.11
C LEU A 653 -16.58 1.42 -37.53
N GLU A 654 -15.25 1.42 -37.53
CA GLU A 654 -14.44 0.24 -37.89
C GLU A 654 -14.71 -0.94 -36.95
N GLY A 655 -14.78 -0.70 -35.63
CA GLY A 655 -15.03 -1.74 -34.64
C GLY A 655 -16.43 -2.38 -34.76
N LEU A 656 -17.42 -1.60 -35.20
CA LEU A 656 -18.80 -2.06 -35.41
C LEU A 656 -19.10 -2.49 -36.86
N GLY A 657 -18.10 -2.52 -37.74
CA GLY A 657 -18.23 -3.06 -39.10
C GLY A 657 -18.83 -2.10 -40.13
N PHE A 658 -18.68 -0.79 -39.92
CA PHE A 658 -19.13 0.26 -40.84
C PHE A 658 -17.98 0.80 -41.69
N SER A 659 -18.28 1.12 -42.95
CA SER A 659 -17.47 2.00 -43.81
C SER A 659 -18.16 3.33 -44.03
N LEU A 660 -17.45 4.26 -44.69
CA LEU A 660 -18.05 5.45 -45.26
C LEU A 660 -18.30 5.27 -46.76
N ASN A 661 -19.51 5.60 -47.21
CA ASN A 661 -19.80 5.84 -48.62
C ASN A 661 -20.18 7.32 -48.80
N GLY A 662 -19.25 8.11 -49.33
CA GLY A 662 -19.35 9.57 -49.29
C GLY A 662 -19.36 10.06 -47.85
N ARG A 663 -20.52 10.51 -47.36
CA ARG A 663 -20.70 11.04 -45.99
C ARG A 663 -21.53 10.14 -45.08
N ALA A 664 -22.13 9.07 -45.60
CA ALA A 664 -23.00 8.19 -44.83
C ALA A 664 -22.24 6.93 -44.37
N PRO A 665 -22.35 6.51 -43.10
CA PRO A 665 -21.93 5.20 -42.65
C PRO A 665 -22.76 4.11 -43.34
N ILE A 666 -22.09 3.10 -43.91
CA ILE A 666 -22.72 1.91 -44.48
C ILE A 666 -22.16 0.67 -43.78
N LYS A 667 -23.07 -0.19 -43.32
CA LYS A 667 -22.75 -1.48 -42.73
C LYS A 667 -22.16 -2.42 -43.81
N ILE A 668 -20.91 -2.86 -43.63
CA ILE A 668 -20.24 -3.80 -44.55
C ILE A 668 -20.36 -5.24 -44.01
N GLU A 669 -20.22 -5.39 -42.69
CA GLU A 669 -20.28 -6.67 -42.00
C GLU A 669 -21.63 -6.83 -41.29
N ASN A 670 -22.11 -8.05 -41.11
CA ASN A 670 -23.36 -8.30 -40.38
C ASN A 670 -23.17 -8.22 -38.85
N SER A 671 -22.70 -7.07 -38.37
CA SER A 671 -22.40 -6.83 -36.95
C SER A 671 -23.63 -7.00 -36.06
N GLU A 672 -24.81 -6.58 -36.53
CA GLU A 672 -26.07 -6.73 -35.80
C GLU A 672 -26.39 -8.20 -35.48
N GLN A 673 -26.23 -9.11 -36.44
CA GLN A 673 -26.46 -10.53 -36.19
C GLN A 673 -25.44 -11.10 -35.19
N ILE A 674 -24.16 -10.72 -35.30
CA ILE A 674 -23.10 -11.17 -34.39
C ILE A 674 -23.40 -10.78 -32.94
N PHE A 675 -23.85 -9.55 -32.71
CA PHE A 675 -24.22 -9.08 -31.38
C PHE A 675 -25.51 -9.73 -30.88
N ARG A 676 -26.54 -9.89 -31.72
CA ARG A 676 -27.78 -10.60 -31.35
C ARG A 676 -27.52 -12.07 -30.98
N ASP A 677 -26.72 -12.79 -31.76
CA ASP A 677 -26.34 -14.17 -31.47
C ASP A 677 -25.60 -14.29 -30.13
N ARG A 678 -24.76 -13.30 -29.81
CA ARG A 678 -24.08 -13.21 -28.53
C ARG A 678 -25.06 -12.93 -27.38
N ILE A 679 -25.96 -11.98 -27.53
CA ILE A 679 -27.01 -11.65 -26.56
C ILE A 679 -27.87 -12.89 -26.27
N ASP A 680 -28.34 -13.60 -27.31
CA ASP A 680 -29.13 -14.81 -27.17
C ASP A 680 -28.36 -15.93 -26.44
N SER A 681 -27.07 -16.06 -26.72
CA SER A 681 -26.20 -17.02 -26.03
C SER A 681 -26.05 -16.66 -24.54
N LEU A 682 -25.90 -15.38 -24.22
CA LEU A 682 -25.80 -14.90 -22.83
C LEU A 682 -27.13 -15.04 -22.08
N ARG A 683 -28.28 -14.76 -22.72
CA ARG A 683 -29.61 -14.98 -22.14
C ARG A 683 -29.86 -16.44 -21.80
N LYS A 684 -29.48 -17.36 -22.70
CA LYS A 684 -29.52 -18.81 -22.43
C LYS A 684 -28.65 -19.17 -21.23
N ALA A 685 -27.44 -18.63 -21.15
CA ALA A 685 -26.55 -18.85 -20.02
C ALA A 685 -27.11 -18.27 -18.71
N SER A 686 -27.66 -17.04 -18.70
CA SER A 686 -28.26 -16.44 -17.50
C SER A 686 -29.36 -17.32 -16.93
N LYS A 687 -30.26 -17.81 -17.79
CA LYS A 687 -31.34 -18.72 -17.38
C LYS A 687 -30.82 -20.00 -16.73
N ILE A 688 -29.76 -20.60 -17.26
CA ILE A 688 -29.14 -21.81 -16.70
C ILE A 688 -28.50 -21.52 -15.33
N LEU A 689 -27.85 -20.36 -15.20
CA LEU A 689 -27.23 -19.93 -13.95
C LEU A 689 -28.28 -19.61 -12.89
N GLU A 690 -29.36 -18.91 -13.24
CA GLU A 690 -30.50 -18.61 -12.37
C GLU A 690 -31.20 -19.88 -11.88
N ASP A 691 -31.48 -20.84 -12.78
CA ASP A 691 -32.04 -22.15 -12.43
C ASP A 691 -31.16 -22.87 -11.38
N GLU A 692 -29.84 -22.78 -11.52
CA GLU A 692 -28.89 -23.38 -10.58
C GLU A 692 -28.81 -22.61 -9.25
N ILE A 693 -28.89 -21.28 -9.27
CA ILE A 693 -28.96 -20.44 -8.06
C ILE A 693 -30.21 -20.80 -7.26
N LEU A 694 -31.38 -20.90 -7.92
CA LEU A 694 -32.64 -21.31 -7.29
C LEU A 694 -32.54 -22.71 -6.69
N ARG A 695 -31.98 -23.68 -7.45
CA ARG A 695 -31.76 -25.05 -6.97
C ARG A 695 -30.86 -25.09 -5.73
N LYS A 696 -29.75 -24.34 -5.73
CA LYS A 696 -28.83 -24.24 -4.59
C LYS A 696 -29.50 -23.59 -3.39
N GLY A 697 -30.28 -22.53 -3.59
CA GLY A 697 -31.07 -21.89 -2.53
C GLY A 697 -32.05 -22.85 -1.87
N ASP A 698 -32.75 -23.68 -2.66
CA ASP A 698 -33.65 -24.70 -2.11
C ASP A 698 -32.92 -25.87 -1.43
N LEU A 699 -31.73 -26.24 -1.91
CA LEU A 699 -30.86 -27.20 -1.25
C LEU A 699 -30.36 -26.66 0.10
N GLU A 700 -29.97 -25.40 0.18
CA GLU A 700 -29.55 -24.74 1.43
C GLU A 700 -30.69 -24.64 2.44
N LYS A 701 -31.92 -24.34 2.01
CA LYS A 701 -33.11 -24.39 2.88
C LYS A 701 -33.32 -25.78 3.47
N LYS A 702 -33.17 -26.84 2.66
CA LYS A 702 -33.25 -28.24 3.13
C LYS A 702 -32.13 -28.58 4.11
N ARG A 703 -30.88 -28.20 3.80
CA ARG A 703 -29.72 -28.38 4.69
C ARG A 703 -29.89 -27.65 6.02
N SER A 704 -30.40 -26.42 5.97
CA SER A 704 -30.69 -25.61 7.16
C SER A 704 -31.77 -26.24 8.04
N ALA A 705 -32.85 -26.77 7.45
CA ALA A 705 -33.90 -27.46 8.21
C ALA A 705 -33.36 -28.71 8.94
N VAL A 706 -32.54 -29.53 8.26
CA VAL A 706 -31.91 -30.73 8.85
C VAL A 706 -30.90 -30.33 9.93
N ARG A 707 -30.09 -29.29 9.67
CA ARG A 707 -29.13 -28.74 10.63
C ARG A 707 -29.80 -28.26 11.91
N ILE A 708 -30.86 -27.45 11.79
CA ILE A 708 -31.61 -26.91 12.94
C ILE A 708 -32.25 -28.05 13.74
N ALA A 709 -32.81 -29.07 13.08
CA ALA A 709 -33.39 -30.22 13.76
C ALA A 709 -32.33 -31.03 14.53
N ALA A 710 -31.15 -31.23 13.94
CA ALA A 710 -30.03 -31.93 14.57
C ALA A 710 -29.42 -31.14 15.74
N GLU A 711 -29.21 -29.83 15.58
CA GLU A 711 -28.75 -28.94 16.65
C GLU A 711 -29.75 -28.88 17.81
N THR A 712 -31.05 -28.84 17.51
CA THR A 712 -32.11 -28.83 18.54
C THR A 712 -32.13 -30.15 19.33
N ASN A 713 -31.97 -31.29 18.65
CA ASN A 713 -31.91 -32.60 19.29
C ASN A 713 -30.65 -32.76 20.15
N ALA A 714 -29.50 -32.29 19.67
CA ALA A 714 -28.24 -32.29 20.43
C ALA A 714 -28.32 -31.38 21.68
N ARG A 715 -28.97 -30.21 21.60
CA ARG A 715 -29.23 -29.36 22.78
C ARG A 715 -30.14 -30.03 23.80
N GLN A 716 -31.18 -30.74 23.35
CA GLN A 716 -32.07 -31.50 24.25
C GLN A 716 -31.34 -32.66 24.95
N ARG A 717 -30.27 -33.20 24.35
CA ARG A 717 -29.41 -34.23 24.95
C ARG A 717 -28.33 -33.66 25.89
N GLY A 718 -28.25 -32.34 26.04
CA GLY A 718 -27.27 -31.68 26.91
C GLY A 718 -25.84 -31.64 26.35
N CYS A 719 -25.67 -31.79 25.03
CA CYS A 719 -24.35 -31.73 24.40
C CYS A 719 -23.76 -30.30 24.47
N GLY A 720 -22.42 -30.21 24.46
CA GLY A 720 -21.72 -28.92 24.44
C GLY A 720 -21.93 -28.15 23.12
N ILE A 721 -21.65 -26.84 23.12
CA ILE A 721 -21.87 -25.95 21.96
C ILE A 721 -21.11 -26.43 20.72
N ALA A 722 -19.81 -26.73 20.86
CA ALA A 722 -18.97 -27.17 19.74
C ALA A 722 -19.31 -28.58 19.20
N GLU A 723 -19.97 -29.40 20.02
CA GLU A 723 -20.44 -30.74 19.65
C GLU A 723 -21.79 -30.65 18.93
N THR A 724 -22.66 -29.75 19.39
CA THR A 724 -23.93 -29.40 18.76
C THR A 724 -23.72 -28.88 17.33
N ASP A 725 -22.77 -27.95 17.13
CA ASP A 725 -22.47 -27.41 15.81
C ASP A 725 -21.87 -28.46 14.87
N ARG A 726 -21.07 -29.39 15.39
CA ARG A 726 -20.54 -30.52 14.59
C ARG A 726 -21.66 -31.44 14.12
N ILE A 727 -22.54 -31.86 15.03
CA ILE A 727 -23.70 -32.70 14.72
C ILE A 727 -24.61 -32.00 13.69
N GLY A 728 -24.82 -30.69 13.82
CA GLY A 728 -25.57 -29.90 12.86
C GLY A 728 -24.96 -29.89 11.45
N ASN A 729 -23.64 -29.69 11.37
CA ASN A 729 -22.92 -29.67 10.10
C ASN A 729 -22.83 -31.05 9.44
N ASP A 730 -22.66 -32.12 10.22
CA ASP A 730 -22.62 -33.49 9.69
C ASP A 730 -24.00 -33.90 9.15
N ALA A 731 -25.08 -33.59 9.87
CA ALA A 731 -26.44 -33.82 9.40
C ALA A 731 -26.76 -33.03 8.11
N ALA A 732 -26.24 -31.80 7.97
CA ALA A 732 -26.38 -31.03 6.75
C ALA A 732 -25.61 -31.64 5.55
N ARG A 733 -24.49 -32.32 5.80
CA ARG A 733 -23.69 -33.00 4.76
C ARG A 733 -24.33 -34.28 4.24
N GLU A 734 -25.14 -34.96 5.04
CA GLU A 734 -25.89 -36.15 4.61
C GLU A 734 -26.96 -35.83 3.57
N VAL A 735 -27.36 -34.55 3.43
CA VAL A 735 -28.27 -34.11 2.36
C VAL A 735 -27.54 -34.16 1.01
N ALA A 736 -27.86 -35.18 0.22
CA ALA A 736 -27.31 -35.43 -1.11
C ALA A 736 -27.55 -34.25 -2.07
N ASP A 737 -26.50 -33.82 -2.75
CA ASP A 737 -26.55 -32.83 -3.83
C ASP A 737 -26.43 -33.55 -5.18
N PRO A 738 -27.52 -33.67 -5.96
CA PRO A 738 -27.47 -34.30 -7.28
C PRO A 738 -26.71 -33.47 -8.33
N GLY A 739 -26.30 -32.24 -8.00
CA GLY A 739 -25.65 -31.32 -8.93
C GLY A 739 -26.62 -30.62 -9.89
N PRO A 740 -26.08 -29.82 -10.84
CA PRO A 740 -26.89 -29.17 -11.88
C PRO A 740 -27.50 -30.20 -12.84
N LYS A 741 -28.64 -29.84 -13.46
CA LYS A 741 -29.33 -30.70 -14.45
C LYS A 741 -28.41 -31.15 -15.59
N ASN A 742 -27.54 -30.25 -16.06
CA ASN A 742 -26.53 -30.51 -17.08
C ASN A 742 -25.19 -29.86 -16.66
N PRO A 743 -24.24 -30.63 -16.11
CA PRO A 743 -22.97 -30.08 -15.61
C PRO A 743 -22.10 -29.41 -16.68
N GLU A 744 -22.07 -29.94 -17.90
CA GLU A 744 -21.25 -29.39 -18.99
C GLU A 744 -21.78 -28.03 -19.46
N GLU A 745 -23.09 -27.93 -19.60
CA GLU A 745 -23.76 -26.70 -20.05
C GLU A 745 -23.74 -25.61 -18.97
N TYR A 746 -23.83 -26.01 -17.70
CA TYR A 746 -23.62 -25.10 -16.58
C TYR A 746 -22.18 -24.56 -16.57
N LEU A 747 -21.16 -25.42 -16.72
CA LEU A 747 -19.76 -24.99 -16.81
C LEU A 747 -19.53 -24.04 -17.99
N ARG A 748 -20.10 -24.35 -19.16
CA ARG A 748 -20.02 -23.48 -20.34
C ARG A 748 -20.70 -22.14 -20.11
N SER A 749 -21.83 -22.11 -19.39
CA SER A 749 -22.54 -20.88 -19.03
C SER A 749 -21.73 -20.03 -18.04
N GLN A 750 -21.08 -20.67 -17.06
CA GLN A 750 -20.15 -19.98 -16.14
C GLN A 750 -18.96 -19.37 -16.88
N MET A 751 -18.35 -20.11 -17.81
CA MET A 751 -17.27 -19.60 -18.66
C MET A 751 -17.75 -18.43 -19.52
N LEU A 752 -18.95 -18.54 -20.11
CA LEU A 752 -19.49 -17.51 -20.99
C LEU A 752 -19.77 -16.18 -20.26
N GLU A 753 -20.37 -16.25 -19.07
CA GLU A 753 -20.61 -15.09 -18.20
C GLU A 753 -19.29 -14.45 -17.77
N ASP A 754 -18.31 -15.28 -17.36
CA ASP A 754 -16.99 -14.81 -16.93
C ASP A 754 -16.22 -14.15 -18.07
N ASP A 755 -16.22 -14.78 -19.24
CA ASP A 755 -15.59 -14.24 -20.44
C ASP A 755 -16.24 -12.91 -20.86
N HIS A 756 -17.57 -12.79 -20.76
CA HIS A 756 -18.25 -11.55 -21.07
C HIS A 756 -17.94 -10.44 -20.08
N GLN A 757 -17.82 -10.74 -18.78
CA GLN A 757 -17.44 -9.72 -17.79
C GLN A 757 -15.98 -9.27 -17.88
N VAL A 758 -15.09 -10.13 -18.41
CA VAL A 758 -13.66 -9.79 -18.57
C VAL A 758 -13.38 -9.11 -19.90
N ASP A 759 -13.95 -9.64 -20.99
CA ASP A 759 -13.64 -9.18 -22.35
C ASP A 759 -14.72 -8.22 -22.91
N GLY A 760 -15.90 -8.13 -22.29
CA GLY A 760 -17.00 -7.29 -22.76
C GLY A 760 -17.42 -7.63 -24.19
N ILE A 761 -17.54 -6.60 -25.02
CA ILE A 761 -17.86 -6.70 -26.45
C ILE A 761 -16.61 -6.78 -27.36
N ILE A 762 -15.39 -6.70 -26.80
CA ILE A 762 -14.16 -6.71 -27.61
C ILE A 762 -14.00 -8.02 -28.39
N SER A 763 -14.55 -9.11 -27.85
CA SER A 763 -14.50 -10.43 -28.49
C SER A 763 -15.28 -10.46 -29.81
N GLN A 764 -16.40 -9.74 -29.91
CA GLN A 764 -17.18 -9.58 -31.14
C GLN A 764 -16.49 -8.60 -32.09
N ILE A 765 -15.92 -7.52 -31.57
CA ILE A 765 -15.18 -6.53 -32.37
C ILE A 765 -13.99 -7.20 -33.09
N ARG A 766 -13.27 -8.10 -32.42
CA ARG A 766 -12.20 -8.91 -33.02
C ARG A 766 -12.67 -9.89 -34.10
N GLN A 767 -13.96 -10.21 -34.17
CA GLN A 767 -14.54 -11.01 -35.25
C GLN A 767 -14.94 -10.14 -36.45
N ILE A 768 -15.35 -8.90 -36.19
CA ILE A 768 -15.85 -7.96 -37.20
C ILE A 768 -14.68 -7.24 -37.90
N SER A 769 -13.75 -6.69 -37.13
CA SER A 769 -12.63 -5.89 -37.65
C SER A 769 -11.37 -6.74 -37.83
N ARG A 770 -10.60 -6.44 -38.89
CA ARG A 770 -9.30 -7.08 -39.16
C ARG A 770 -8.15 -6.47 -38.35
N LEU A 771 -8.38 -5.36 -37.66
CA LEU A 771 -7.37 -4.72 -36.82
C LEU A 771 -7.21 -5.47 -35.51
N ARG A 772 -6.03 -5.38 -34.90
CA ARG A 772 -5.78 -5.89 -33.55
C ARG A 772 -6.40 -4.94 -32.53
N TRP A 773 -7.37 -5.42 -31.75
CA TRP A 773 -8.02 -4.66 -30.68
C TRP A 773 -7.59 -5.17 -29.31
N GLU A 774 -7.20 -4.25 -28.42
CA GLU A 774 -6.86 -4.52 -27.01
C GLU A 774 -7.60 -3.54 -26.10
N HIS A 775 -7.87 -3.95 -24.86
CA HIS A 775 -8.58 -3.08 -23.92
C HIS A 775 -7.80 -1.82 -23.60
N SER A 776 -8.46 -0.65 -23.71
CA SER A 776 -7.90 0.63 -23.28
C SER A 776 -7.87 0.78 -21.75
N ALA A 777 -8.93 0.35 -21.06
CA ALA A 777 -9.06 0.49 -19.60
C ALA A 777 -9.64 -0.78 -18.94
N PRO A 778 -8.93 -1.92 -18.95
CA PRO A 778 -9.44 -3.18 -18.40
C PRO A 778 -9.55 -3.21 -16.88
N VAL A 779 -8.79 -2.34 -16.18
CA VAL A 779 -8.74 -2.29 -14.72
C VAL A 779 -8.74 -0.84 -14.25
N ARG A 780 -9.62 -0.55 -13.29
CA ARG A 780 -9.66 0.72 -12.55
C ARG A 780 -9.39 0.49 -11.07
N ILE A 781 -8.69 1.43 -10.45
CA ILE A 781 -8.26 1.33 -9.05
C ILE A 781 -9.19 2.17 -8.18
N GLY A 782 -9.96 1.48 -7.34
CA GLY A 782 -10.74 2.12 -6.29
C GLY A 782 -9.81 2.79 -5.27
N CYS A 783 -10.17 3.99 -4.82
CA CYS A 783 -9.36 4.72 -3.87
C CYS A 783 -10.15 5.76 -3.08
N ARG A 784 -9.59 6.15 -1.94
CA ARG A 784 -10.09 7.24 -1.09
C ARG A 784 -8.97 8.00 -0.42
N MET A 785 -9.28 9.20 0.04
CA MET A 785 -8.34 9.98 0.82
C MET A 785 -8.01 9.27 2.15
N GLY A 786 -6.70 9.08 2.37
CA GLY A 786 -6.11 8.65 3.62
C GLY A 786 -5.77 9.89 4.45
N ARG A 787 -4.48 10.22 4.57
CA ARG A 787 -4.00 11.35 5.37
C ARG A 787 -3.53 12.48 4.45
N PRO A 788 -3.88 13.75 4.71
CA PRO A 788 -3.27 14.88 4.02
C PRO A 788 -1.74 14.92 4.23
N GLU A 789 -1.03 15.60 3.34
CA GLU A 789 0.38 15.93 3.51
C GLU A 789 0.63 16.78 4.75
N LYS A 790 1.88 16.77 5.23
CA LYS A 790 2.32 17.58 6.37
C LYS A 790 3.75 18.06 6.18
N SER A 791 3.93 19.36 6.27
CA SER A 791 5.24 20.03 6.39
C SER A 791 5.34 20.88 7.67
N ALA A 792 4.32 20.83 8.53
CA ALA A 792 4.24 21.63 9.74
C ALA A 792 5.38 21.30 10.74
N PRO A 793 5.93 22.31 11.44
CA PRO A 793 6.91 22.09 12.50
C PRO A 793 6.34 21.24 13.64
N ARG A 794 7.21 20.49 14.34
CA ARG A 794 6.79 19.66 15.48
C ARG A 794 6.61 20.53 16.72
N GLU A 795 5.38 20.97 16.97
CA GLU A 795 5.05 21.88 18.07
C GLU A 795 3.96 21.28 18.97
N LYS A 796 4.30 20.62 20.09
CA LYS A 796 3.31 20.23 21.13
C LYS A 796 3.95 19.98 22.50
N PRO A 797 3.54 20.71 23.57
CA PRO A 797 3.29 22.17 23.59
C PRO A 797 4.49 22.95 22.98
N THR A 798 4.36 24.26 22.75
CA THR A 798 5.48 25.12 22.33
C THR A 798 6.52 25.21 23.44
N VAL A 799 7.37 24.18 23.53
CA VAL A 799 8.47 24.08 24.49
C VAL A 799 9.68 24.77 23.86
N HIS A 800 9.99 25.97 24.36
CA HIS A 800 11.17 26.72 23.92
C HIS A 800 12.46 26.26 24.61
N SER A 801 12.35 25.61 25.78
CA SER A 801 13.48 25.10 26.56
C SER A 801 13.05 23.93 27.45
N LEU A 802 13.92 22.93 27.63
CA LEU A 802 13.72 21.78 28.52
C LEU A 802 14.15 22.12 29.95
N PHE A 803 13.34 22.91 30.65
CA PHE A 803 13.54 23.25 32.05
C PHE A 803 12.29 22.94 32.88
N PRO A 804 12.37 22.15 33.96
CA PRO A 804 11.20 21.77 34.73
C PRO A 804 10.71 22.97 35.55
N ILE A 805 9.47 23.40 35.31
CA ILE A 805 8.77 24.42 36.12
C ILE A 805 7.46 23.91 36.74
N ALA A 806 7.19 22.62 36.60
CA ALA A 806 5.98 21.95 37.07
C ALA A 806 4.69 22.75 36.74
N LEU A 807 3.93 23.13 37.77
CA LEU A 807 2.71 23.92 37.66
C LEU A 807 2.94 25.43 37.93
N SER A 808 4.14 25.82 38.33
CA SER A 808 4.48 27.22 38.69
C SER A 808 4.43 28.17 37.49
N GLY A 809 4.55 27.66 36.26
CA GLY A 809 4.43 28.47 35.03
C GLY A 809 2.99 28.68 34.53
N GLY A 810 1.97 28.21 35.27
CA GLY A 810 0.58 28.23 34.83
C GLY A 810 0.30 27.28 33.65
N ASN A 811 -0.87 27.42 33.01
CA ASN A 811 -1.32 26.53 31.93
C ASN A 811 -0.37 26.51 30.72
N GLN A 812 0.25 27.65 30.40
CA GLN A 812 1.20 27.79 29.29
C GLN A 812 2.64 27.42 29.66
N ARG A 813 2.91 27.11 30.94
CA ARG A 813 4.26 26.80 31.44
C ARG A 813 5.28 27.91 31.09
N LEU A 814 4.94 29.16 31.44
CA LEU A 814 5.84 30.31 31.25
C LEU A 814 6.85 30.44 32.38
N ILE A 815 8.14 30.60 32.03
CA ILE A 815 9.23 30.81 33.00
C ILE A 815 9.05 32.14 33.74
N SER A 816 8.53 33.19 33.09
CA SER A 816 8.25 34.49 33.73
C SER A 816 7.32 34.35 34.93
N ASN A 817 6.23 33.57 34.78
CA ASN A 817 5.25 33.36 35.85
C ASN A 817 5.86 32.53 37.00
N ALA A 818 6.72 31.57 36.68
CA ALA A 818 7.44 30.80 37.68
C ALA A 818 8.47 31.66 38.45
N ALA A 819 9.04 32.69 37.80
CA ALA A 819 10.01 33.60 38.41
C ALA A 819 9.37 34.50 39.48
N ASP A 820 8.12 34.92 39.28
CA ASP A 820 7.36 35.72 40.25
C ASP A 820 7.18 35.00 41.60
N GLN A 821 7.15 33.66 41.59
CA GLN A 821 7.06 32.83 42.81
C GLN A 821 8.39 32.77 43.60
N LYS A 822 9.50 33.24 43.01
CA LYS A 822 10.89 33.22 43.53
C LYS A 822 11.47 31.82 43.79
N ASP A 823 10.80 31.02 44.62
CA ASP A 823 11.19 29.67 44.99
C ASP A 823 10.43 28.63 44.16
N LEU A 824 11.14 28.00 43.21
CA LEU A 824 10.60 26.94 42.38
C LEU A 824 10.94 25.57 42.97
N ARG A 825 9.93 24.77 43.32
CA ARG A 825 10.12 23.41 43.85
C ARG A 825 9.85 22.36 42.78
N VAL A 826 10.91 21.73 42.26
CA VAL A 826 10.84 20.81 41.12
C VAL A 826 11.77 19.61 41.30
N GLN A 827 11.46 18.51 40.60
CA GLN A 827 12.27 17.29 40.66
C GLN A 827 13.44 17.38 39.68
N MET A 828 14.67 17.41 40.19
CA MET A 828 15.90 17.47 39.39
C MET A 828 17.00 16.60 40.01
N GLY A 829 17.96 16.17 39.20
CA GLY A 829 19.11 15.39 39.70
C GLY A 829 19.98 16.20 40.66
N ILE A 830 20.52 15.55 41.70
CA ILE A 830 21.46 16.21 42.60
C ILE A 830 22.84 16.30 41.98
N ARG A 831 23.41 17.51 41.94
CA ARG A 831 24.79 17.74 41.52
C ARG A 831 25.55 18.54 42.58
N PHE A 832 26.87 18.41 42.57
CA PHE A 832 27.78 19.12 43.48
C PHE A 832 28.82 19.88 42.67
N CYS A 833 29.05 21.14 43.01
CA CYS A 833 30.08 21.95 42.35
C CYS A 833 31.49 21.44 42.70
N SER A 834 32.32 21.23 41.69
CA SER A 834 33.73 20.85 41.83
C SER A 834 34.60 21.92 42.51
N VAL A 835 34.22 23.20 42.40
CA VAL A 835 35.00 24.34 42.92
C VAL A 835 34.61 24.70 44.36
N CYS A 836 33.31 24.89 44.62
CA CYS A 836 32.85 25.35 45.94
C CYS A 836 32.18 24.26 46.80
N GLY A 837 32.05 23.02 46.29
CA GLY A 837 31.46 21.89 47.00
C GLY A 837 29.95 21.97 47.28
N LYS A 838 29.29 23.08 46.94
CA LYS A 838 27.87 23.32 47.23
C LYS A 838 26.96 22.50 46.30
N LYS A 839 25.82 22.04 46.85
CA LYS A 839 24.76 21.32 46.13
C LYS A 839 24.05 22.26 45.14
N SER A 840 23.95 21.88 43.87
CA SER A 840 23.21 22.63 42.85
C SER A 840 22.57 21.66 41.86
N PRO A 841 21.35 21.91 41.35
CA PRO A 841 20.77 21.10 40.28
C PRO A 841 21.25 21.50 38.88
N MET A 842 21.95 22.63 38.74
CA MET A 842 22.39 23.19 37.46
C MET A 842 23.73 22.60 37.01
N ILE A 843 23.99 22.56 35.70
CA ILE A 843 25.25 22.06 35.12
C ILE A 843 26.45 22.93 35.56
N ASN A 844 26.25 24.24 35.64
CA ASN A 844 27.21 25.19 36.17
C ASN A 844 26.74 25.75 37.51
N CYS A 845 27.70 26.10 38.37
CA CYS A 845 27.41 26.59 39.70
C CYS A 845 27.01 28.07 39.68
N HIS A 846 25.74 28.34 40.00
CA HIS A 846 25.16 29.69 40.16
C HIS A 846 25.24 30.25 41.58
N HIS A 847 26.05 29.64 42.46
CA HIS A 847 26.28 30.22 43.79
C HIS A 847 27.13 31.48 43.65
N ARG A 848 26.64 32.61 44.18
CA ARG A 848 27.39 33.87 44.23
C ARG A 848 28.65 33.73 45.07
N LYS A 849 29.74 34.36 44.63
CA LYS A 849 30.97 34.53 45.41
C LYS A 849 30.68 35.46 46.57
N LEU A 850 31.25 35.15 47.73
CA LEU A 850 31.08 35.93 48.95
C LEU A 850 32.12 37.05 48.98
N ASP A 851 31.73 38.25 49.39
CA ASP A 851 32.64 39.35 49.67
C ASP A 851 33.34 39.20 51.03
N SER A 852 34.14 40.19 51.41
CA SER A 852 34.85 40.25 52.70
C SER A 852 33.93 40.31 53.92
N HIS A 853 32.63 40.53 53.74
CA HIS A 853 31.60 40.57 54.78
C HIS A 853 30.68 39.34 54.77
N GLY A 854 30.90 38.39 53.85
CA GLY A 854 30.09 37.18 53.74
C GLY A 854 28.79 37.36 52.96
N GLU A 855 28.61 38.48 52.26
CA GLU A 855 27.45 38.73 51.39
C GLU A 855 27.74 38.32 49.95
N GLY A 856 26.74 37.76 49.27
CA GLY A 856 26.88 37.28 47.89
C GLY A 856 26.92 38.44 46.89
N LYS A 857 28.07 38.64 46.23
CA LYS A 857 28.22 39.68 45.20
C LYS A 857 27.27 39.42 44.01
N PRO A 858 26.38 40.37 43.67
CA PRO A 858 25.53 40.26 42.48
C PRO A 858 26.39 40.17 41.20
N GLY A 859 26.05 39.24 40.30
CA GLY A 859 26.76 39.04 39.01
C GLY A 859 28.08 38.25 39.07
N GLU A 860 28.67 38.03 40.25
CA GLU A 860 29.88 37.20 40.40
C GLU A 860 29.52 35.77 40.86
N VAL A 861 29.19 34.88 39.92
CA VAL A 861 28.94 33.45 40.23
C VAL A 861 30.22 32.62 40.32
N CYS A 862 30.14 31.49 41.02
CA CYS A 862 31.22 30.50 41.11
C CYS A 862 31.60 29.95 39.73
N GLY A 863 30.62 29.64 38.87
CA GLY A 863 30.83 29.18 37.49
C GLY A 863 31.43 27.77 37.37
N GLY A 864 31.86 27.15 38.47
CA GLY A 864 32.42 25.80 38.48
C GLY A 864 31.41 24.74 38.01
N ARG A 865 31.89 23.75 37.26
CA ARG A 865 31.06 22.65 36.77
C ARG A 865 30.57 21.77 37.92
N THR A 866 29.34 21.30 37.82
CA THR A 866 28.74 20.41 38.82
C THR A 866 28.73 18.96 38.32
N GLU A 867 28.92 18.02 39.23
CA GLU A 867 28.90 16.59 38.96
C GLU A 867 27.75 15.90 39.68
N LEU A 868 27.11 14.96 39.01
CA LEU A 868 25.97 14.23 39.55
C LEU A 868 26.48 13.22 40.59
N ARG A 869 25.99 13.30 41.83
CA ARG A 869 26.28 12.29 42.86
C ARG A 869 25.03 11.47 43.10
N ILE A 870 25.10 10.19 42.80
CA ILE A 870 24.00 9.23 42.98
C ILE A 870 24.13 8.67 44.40
N SER A 871 23.02 8.65 45.16
CA SER A 871 23.00 7.97 46.46
C SER A 871 23.09 6.46 46.28
N THR A 872 23.76 5.76 47.19
CA THR A 872 23.90 4.30 47.18
C THR A 872 22.55 3.56 47.15
N GLU A 873 21.48 4.15 47.69
CA GLU A 873 20.13 3.61 47.65
C GLU A 873 19.48 3.63 46.24
N ASN A 874 19.97 4.49 45.33
CA ASN A 874 19.38 4.73 44.01
C ASN A 874 20.31 4.36 42.84
N GLU A 875 21.43 3.68 43.08
CA GLU A 875 22.39 3.30 42.00
C GLU A 875 21.72 2.54 40.85
N ASN A 876 20.79 1.63 41.17
CA ASN A 876 20.05 0.81 40.21
C ASN A 876 18.69 1.42 39.78
N SER A 877 18.31 2.59 40.31
CA SER A 877 17.03 3.24 39.94
C SER A 877 17.18 4.03 38.64
N ARG A 878 16.24 3.82 37.71
CA ARG A 878 16.12 4.64 36.48
C ARG A 878 15.65 6.08 36.79
N ARG A 879 14.99 6.32 37.92
CA ARG A 879 14.52 7.65 38.34
C ARG A 879 15.46 8.23 39.41
N ARG A 880 16.31 9.17 38.99
CA ARG A 880 17.35 9.79 39.82
C ARG A 880 17.04 11.22 40.27
N GLY A 881 15.83 11.71 40.00
CA GLY A 881 15.42 13.06 40.35
C GLY A 881 14.93 13.15 41.79
N GLU A 882 15.34 14.19 42.51
CA GLU A 882 14.85 14.52 43.84
C GLU A 882 14.19 15.90 43.85
N LEU A 883 13.24 16.13 44.75
CA LEU A 883 12.64 17.45 44.95
C LEU A 883 13.69 18.46 45.42
N GLN A 884 13.93 19.50 44.62
CA GLN A 884 14.84 20.59 44.94
C GLN A 884 14.13 21.95 44.87
N THR A 885 14.62 22.90 45.67
CA THR A 885 14.16 24.30 45.65
C THR A 885 15.18 25.16 44.93
N ILE A 886 14.73 25.94 43.96
CA ILE A 886 15.57 26.72 43.04
C ILE A 886 15.11 28.17 43.05
N ARG A 887 16.07 29.09 43.18
CA ARG A 887 15.85 30.53 43.06
C ARG A 887 15.90 30.95 41.59
N LEU A 888 14.72 30.98 40.95
CA LEU A 888 14.62 31.21 39.50
C LEU A 888 14.93 32.67 39.13
N ASP A 889 14.66 33.61 40.04
CA ASP A 889 15.02 35.03 39.92
C ASP A 889 16.53 35.22 39.71
N ASN A 890 17.35 34.60 40.57
CA ASN A 890 18.80 34.67 40.47
C ASN A 890 19.32 34.04 39.17
N LEU A 891 18.74 32.93 38.73
CA LEU A 891 19.14 32.26 37.49
C LEU A 891 18.82 33.09 36.25
N LEU A 892 17.69 33.81 36.26
CA LEU A 892 17.32 34.71 35.17
C LEU A 892 18.19 35.96 35.13
N GLU A 893 18.60 36.48 36.30
CA GLU A 893 19.62 37.55 36.37
C GLU A 893 20.96 37.06 35.81
N ASP A 894 21.41 35.87 36.19
CA ASP A 894 22.68 35.29 35.71
C ASP A 894 22.68 34.95 34.21
N ALA A 895 21.50 34.72 33.62
CA ALA A 895 21.33 34.37 32.21
C ALA A 895 21.18 35.59 31.28
N ARG A 896 20.93 36.79 31.82
CA ARG A 896 20.88 38.07 31.09
C ARG A 896 22.28 38.66 30.97
#